data_AF-A0AAU5QUT8-F1
#
_entry.id   AF-A0AAU5QUT8-F1
#
_cell.length_a   1.000
_cell.length_b   1.000
_cell.length_c   1.000
_cell.angle_alpha   90.00
_cell.angle_beta   90.00
_cell.angle_gamma   90.00
#
_symmetry.space_group_name_H-M   'P 1'
#
loop_
_entity.id
_entity.type
_entity.pdbx_description
1 polymer ?
#
loop_
_entity_poly.entity_id
_entity_poly.type
_entity_poly.pdbx_seq_one_letter_code
_entity_poly.pdbx_strand_id
1 'polypeptide(L)'
;MKIDFLVQNAFAADGATRAVLNLAGALADTHEVRIVSVFRWLDRPAIAPAHGVRNISLLDLREGRRPDKQDIRRLTPSRVIPRTQEMSWRYSQLTDDKVQEYLGETQAQVVVGTSLELAAYVSRWGRPRALRLGQLHLLSTVLSAQEQSRAWAGLGRLDAVIVPSRAEATAITEAGLPGGVAVYAHPDCVPDPRVRPADGRSRTVMAAGRLVPEKRFDLLIQAFAHVAGHHPDWQLRIFGTGPEYGSLRALVAELDLYNHVFLMMEEPRLEAHWAASAIAAGTSDRESFGLALAEAMRCGLPVVSTDCPGGPPEIVRHEVNGLLTPVDDVDAFGAALMRLVEDEATRAAMGRQALQDSDRYGPEAAAGRFEKAIRMSRRARRESRPAAEVSVGCTVEPDGLIGLRLAGVREGREDLHLVLRRRKAARDERPVRLPLLPADGLGPHLYTAVVPPGPGILTEGRWDVHLDSGDGKPSKIQPGVLDLRGFGPVATGPACTVVQLPYASESGHLVLRTWTRERHAEATEVWVGDGIIHLRGVLYGCDFGDAEPLLLMRRRGGEGHQFWLSGNSSGAADFSFALPASDLAEQLIGRHELWDLWVGRRYDPVVARLGRFLTDVVDVKGVFAYPNAVVPADDGPDVLVKPYYTAGTELSVRVSEKAE
;
A
#
# COMPACT_ATOMS: atom_id res chain seq x y z
N MET A 1 26.31 -5.65 2.92
CA MET A 1 25.06 -6.06 2.22
C MET A 1 25.17 -5.72 0.74
N LYS A 2 24.30 -6.26 -0.11
CA LYS A 2 24.19 -5.85 -1.51
C LYS A 2 23.10 -4.79 -1.69
N ILE A 3 23.46 -3.63 -2.23
CA ILE A 3 22.60 -2.45 -2.37
C ILE A 3 22.59 -2.00 -3.83
N ASP A 4 21.40 -1.92 -4.43
CA ASP A 4 21.22 -1.37 -5.77
C ASP A 4 20.52 0.00 -5.69
N PHE A 5 21.13 1.03 -6.27
CA PHE A 5 20.50 2.33 -6.50
C PHE A 5 20.07 2.44 -7.97
N LEU A 6 18.77 2.52 -8.22
CA LEU A 6 18.22 2.81 -9.54
C LEU A 6 18.21 4.32 -9.73
N VAL A 7 18.98 4.79 -10.70
CA VAL A 7 19.05 6.21 -11.10
C VAL A 7 18.56 6.38 -12.54
N GLN A 8 18.00 7.54 -12.86
CA GLN A 8 17.48 7.77 -14.22
C GLN A 8 18.62 7.69 -15.24
N ASN A 9 19.71 8.42 -14.99
CA ASN A 9 20.85 8.48 -15.88
C ASN A 9 22.14 8.78 -15.11
N ALA A 10 22.91 7.74 -14.77
CA ALA A 10 24.22 7.86 -14.12
C ALA A 10 25.29 8.56 -14.98
N PHE A 11 24.97 8.89 -16.24
CA PHE A 11 25.90 9.50 -17.18
C PHE A 11 25.71 11.01 -17.31
N ALA A 12 24.59 11.56 -16.83
CA ALA A 12 24.38 13.01 -16.75
C ALA A 12 25.00 13.60 -15.48
N ALA A 13 25.25 14.90 -15.52
CA ALA A 13 25.68 15.68 -14.37
C ALA A 13 24.48 16.45 -13.80
N ASP A 14 23.73 15.81 -12.92
CA ASP A 14 22.68 16.46 -12.14
C ASP A 14 22.92 16.28 -10.64
N GLY A 15 22.36 17.17 -9.82
CA GLY A 15 22.61 17.21 -8.38
C GLY A 15 22.12 15.97 -7.63
N ALA A 16 20.96 15.42 -8.02
CA ALA A 16 20.41 14.22 -7.40
C ALA A 16 21.27 12.98 -7.72
N THR A 17 21.69 12.82 -8.98
CA THR A 17 22.62 11.78 -9.39
C THR A 17 23.96 11.92 -8.64
N ARG A 18 24.50 13.13 -8.51
CA ARG A 18 25.73 13.39 -7.73
C ARG A 18 25.56 12.97 -6.26
N ALA A 19 24.47 13.36 -5.61
CA ALA A 19 24.19 13.00 -4.22
C ALA A 19 24.13 11.46 -4.03
N VAL A 20 23.46 10.76 -4.94
CA VAL A 20 23.39 9.28 -4.91
C VAL A 20 24.76 8.66 -5.13
N LEU A 21 25.56 9.16 -6.08
CA LEU A 21 26.91 8.64 -6.33
C LEU A 21 27.83 8.84 -5.12
N ASN A 22 27.73 9.99 -4.43
CA ASN A 22 28.49 10.27 -3.21
C ASN A 22 28.11 9.30 -2.08
N LEU A 23 26.81 9.11 -1.85
CA LEU A 23 26.32 8.14 -0.85
C LEU A 23 26.73 6.70 -1.20
N ALA A 24 26.63 6.33 -2.48
CA ALA A 24 27.06 5.02 -2.95
C ALA A 24 28.55 4.78 -2.71
N GLY A 25 29.38 5.80 -2.91
CA GLY A 25 30.80 5.77 -2.56
C GLY A 25 31.03 5.59 -1.07
N ALA A 26 30.33 6.35 -0.22
CA ALA A 26 30.43 6.23 1.23
C ALA A 26 30.02 4.84 1.75
N LEU A 27 29.07 4.18 1.08
CA LEU A 27 28.63 2.82 1.43
C LEU A 27 29.55 1.72 0.87
N ALA A 28 30.30 1.99 -0.20
CA ALA A 28 31.10 0.99 -0.90
C ALA A 28 32.25 0.41 -0.05
N ASP A 29 32.67 1.13 0.99
CA ASP A 29 33.70 0.67 1.92
C ASP A 29 33.25 -0.54 2.76
N THR A 30 31.93 -0.67 3.00
CA THR A 30 31.35 -1.71 3.88
C THR A 30 30.28 -2.57 3.18
N HIS A 31 29.88 -2.21 1.96
CA HIS A 31 28.77 -2.82 1.22
C HIS A 31 29.13 -3.08 -0.25
N GLU A 32 28.52 -4.11 -0.86
CA GLU A 32 28.52 -4.24 -2.32
C GLU A 32 27.48 -3.28 -2.88
N VAL A 33 27.92 -2.19 -3.50
CA VAL A 33 27.04 -1.16 -4.04
C VAL A 33 27.04 -1.18 -5.57
N ARG A 34 25.84 -1.09 -6.14
CA ARG A 34 25.64 -0.99 -7.58
C ARG A 34 24.74 0.20 -7.93
N ILE A 35 25.19 1.00 -8.88
CA ILE A 35 24.38 1.98 -9.58
C ILE A 35 23.77 1.30 -10.81
N VAL A 36 22.45 1.37 -10.91
CA VAL A 36 21.66 0.83 -12.00
C VAL A 36 21.07 2.01 -12.75
N SER A 37 21.76 2.44 -13.81
CA SER A 37 21.28 3.52 -14.68
C SER A 37 20.17 3.00 -15.58
N VAL A 38 18.97 3.57 -15.51
CA VAL A 38 17.88 3.17 -16.41
C VAL A 38 18.25 3.50 -17.85
N PHE A 39 18.72 4.72 -18.09
CA PHE A 39 19.13 5.18 -19.42
C PHE A 39 20.64 5.39 -19.50
N ARG A 40 21.20 5.16 -20.67
CA ARG A 40 22.55 5.58 -21.04
C ARG A 40 22.51 6.34 -22.37
N TRP A 41 22.88 7.61 -22.32
CA TRP A 41 22.91 8.50 -23.50
C TRP A 41 24.33 8.84 -23.94
N LEU A 42 25.30 8.73 -23.02
CA LEU A 42 26.70 9.09 -23.24
C LEU A 42 27.60 7.86 -23.05
N ASP A 43 28.78 7.92 -23.67
CA ASP A 43 29.79 6.86 -23.55
C ASP A 43 30.44 6.80 -22.18
N ARG A 44 30.75 7.96 -21.61
CA ARG A 44 31.40 8.08 -20.30
C ARG A 44 30.51 8.90 -19.36
N PRO A 45 30.46 8.52 -18.08
CA PRO A 45 29.70 9.30 -17.12
C PRO A 45 30.39 10.64 -16.86
N ALA A 46 29.61 11.72 -16.74
CA ALA A 46 30.14 13.03 -16.39
C ALA A 46 30.78 13.04 -14.98
N ILE A 47 30.24 12.21 -14.07
CA ILE A 47 30.79 11.98 -12.73
C ILE A 47 31.14 10.49 -12.61
N ALA A 48 32.42 10.20 -12.43
CA ALA A 48 32.86 8.82 -12.25
C ALA A 48 32.38 8.28 -10.88
N PRO A 49 31.79 7.07 -10.82
CA PRO A 49 31.50 6.42 -9.54
C PRO A 49 32.77 6.23 -8.72
N ALA A 50 32.63 6.25 -7.39
CA ALA A 50 33.73 5.96 -6.49
C ALA A 50 34.28 4.53 -6.70
N HIS A 51 35.53 4.32 -6.26
CA HIS A 51 36.14 2.98 -6.30
C HIS A 51 35.26 1.96 -5.56
N GLY A 52 35.10 0.76 -6.12
CA GLY A 52 34.24 -0.29 -5.55
C GLY A 52 32.76 -0.21 -5.93
N VAL A 53 32.28 0.92 -6.48
CA VAL A 53 30.90 1.06 -6.96
C VAL A 53 30.77 0.51 -8.38
N ARG A 54 29.91 -0.50 -8.57
CA ARG A 54 29.63 -1.04 -9.92
C ARG A 54 28.57 -0.20 -10.61
N ASN A 55 28.74 0.14 -11.88
CA ASN A 55 27.73 0.85 -12.67
C ASN A 55 27.30 0.01 -13.86
N ILE A 56 25.98 -0.17 -14.03
CA ILE A 56 25.37 -0.84 -15.19
C ILE A 56 24.28 0.04 -15.81
N SER A 57 23.90 -0.28 -17.04
CA SER A 57 22.80 0.42 -17.73
C SER A 57 21.76 -0.58 -18.24
N LEU A 58 20.48 -0.24 -18.09
CA LEU A 58 19.37 -1.10 -18.54
C LEU A 58 18.99 -0.85 -20.01
N LEU A 59 19.00 0.41 -20.44
CA LEU A 59 18.78 0.81 -21.82
C LEU A 59 19.98 1.57 -22.38
N ASP A 60 20.47 1.15 -23.54
CA ASP A 60 21.52 1.85 -24.29
C ASP A 60 20.93 2.70 -25.42
N LEU A 61 20.86 4.00 -25.18
CA LEU A 61 20.21 4.98 -26.06
C LEU A 61 21.20 5.95 -26.72
N ARG A 62 22.51 5.63 -26.66
CA ARG A 62 23.57 6.38 -27.34
C ARG A 62 23.32 6.50 -28.85
N GLU A 63 23.99 7.46 -29.47
CA GLU A 63 23.91 7.65 -30.92
C GLU A 63 24.40 6.42 -31.72
N GLY A 64 23.82 6.23 -32.91
CA GLY A 64 24.07 5.09 -33.80
C GLY A 64 23.00 3.99 -33.76
N ARG A 65 23.25 2.89 -34.48
CA ARG A 65 22.35 1.72 -34.50
C ARG A 65 22.56 0.90 -33.22
N ARG A 66 21.58 0.96 -32.31
CA ARG A 66 21.52 0.19 -31.06
C ARG A 66 20.18 -0.54 -30.98
N PRO A 67 20.15 -1.80 -30.48
CA PRO A 67 18.90 -2.56 -30.36
C PRO A 67 17.81 -1.81 -29.58
N ASP A 68 18.15 -1.25 -28.42
CA ASP A 68 17.18 -0.54 -27.59
C ASP A 68 16.67 0.76 -28.25
N LYS A 69 17.49 1.45 -29.05
CA LYS A 69 17.08 2.67 -29.78
C LYS A 69 16.09 2.36 -30.92
N GLN A 70 16.14 1.15 -31.47
CA GLN A 70 15.31 0.72 -32.61
C GLN A 70 14.07 -0.07 -32.19
N ASP A 71 13.95 -0.44 -30.91
CA ASP A 71 12.82 -1.21 -30.41
C ASP A 71 11.52 -0.37 -30.42
N ILE A 72 10.51 -0.89 -31.13
CA ILE A 72 9.22 -0.23 -31.34
C ILE A 72 8.46 0.05 -30.05
N ARG A 73 8.68 -0.74 -28.98
CA ARG A 73 8.05 -0.55 -27.67
C ARG A 73 8.44 0.78 -27.02
N ARG A 74 9.48 1.47 -27.52
CA ARG A 74 9.80 2.84 -27.11
C ARG A 74 8.76 3.87 -27.51
N LEU A 75 8.00 3.60 -28.58
CA LEU A 75 6.94 4.49 -29.04
C LEU A 75 5.65 4.31 -28.24
N THR A 76 5.54 3.22 -27.48
CA THR A 76 4.43 2.95 -26.57
C THR A 76 4.69 3.57 -25.21
N PRO A 77 3.81 4.45 -24.68
CA PRO A 77 3.97 5.03 -23.35
C PRO A 77 3.99 3.98 -22.23
N SER A 78 4.66 4.32 -21.11
CA SER A 78 4.73 3.47 -19.92
C SER A 78 3.35 3.11 -19.37
N ARG A 79 3.23 1.88 -18.84
CA ARG A 79 2.06 1.35 -18.12
C ARG A 79 2.11 1.67 -16.63
N VAL A 80 3.27 2.12 -16.12
CA VAL A 80 3.48 2.40 -14.69
C VAL A 80 3.53 3.90 -14.45
N ILE A 81 4.22 4.66 -15.29
CA ILE A 81 4.42 6.10 -15.12
C ILE A 81 3.27 6.86 -15.80
N PRO A 82 2.43 7.60 -15.05
CA PRO A 82 1.31 8.34 -15.61
C PRO A 82 1.77 9.40 -16.62
N ARG A 83 0.99 9.59 -17.70
CA ARG A 83 1.27 10.64 -18.71
C ARG A 83 1.18 12.07 -18.19
N THR A 84 0.53 12.24 -17.03
CA THR A 84 0.39 13.53 -16.35
C THR A 84 1.62 13.88 -15.51
N GLN A 85 2.55 12.93 -15.30
CA GLN A 85 3.75 13.16 -14.52
C GLN A 85 4.78 13.90 -15.36
N GLU A 86 5.55 14.77 -14.72
CA GLU A 86 6.65 15.48 -15.39
C GLU A 86 7.62 14.47 -16.02
N MET A 87 8.10 14.77 -17.22
CA MET A 87 9.05 13.93 -17.94
C MET A 87 8.58 12.48 -18.23
N SER A 88 7.27 12.20 -18.14
CA SER A 88 6.71 10.87 -18.44
C SER A 88 7.05 10.40 -19.86
N TRP A 89 7.26 11.34 -20.79
CA TRP A 89 7.68 11.08 -22.17
C TRP A 89 9.02 10.33 -22.29
N ARG A 90 9.86 10.32 -21.23
CA ARG A 90 11.09 9.53 -21.18
C ARG A 90 10.84 8.04 -20.99
N TYR A 91 9.68 7.66 -20.42
CA TYR A 91 9.35 6.30 -20.04
C TYR A 91 8.41 5.67 -21.07
N SER A 92 8.73 4.44 -21.44
CA SER A 92 8.02 3.67 -22.46
C SER A 92 7.77 2.24 -21.99
N GLN A 93 6.98 1.48 -22.74
CA GLN A 93 6.78 0.06 -22.48
C GLN A 93 8.11 -0.72 -22.46
N LEU A 94 9.09 -0.35 -23.28
CA LEU A 94 10.43 -0.95 -23.20
C LEU A 94 11.10 -0.66 -21.85
N THR A 95 10.92 0.54 -21.32
CA THR A 95 11.49 0.93 -20.02
C THR A 95 10.87 0.11 -18.90
N ASP A 96 9.55 -0.03 -18.92
CA ASP A 96 8.81 -0.91 -18.01
C ASP A 96 9.37 -2.34 -18.02
N ASP A 97 9.47 -2.93 -19.21
CA ASP A 97 9.88 -4.33 -19.38
C ASP A 97 11.31 -4.56 -18.84
N LYS A 98 12.25 -3.66 -19.17
CA LYS A 98 13.65 -3.74 -18.72
C LYS A 98 13.81 -3.55 -17.22
N VAL A 99 13.08 -2.59 -16.63
CA VAL A 99 13.13 -2.36 -15.18
C VAL A 99 12.45 -3.51 -14.43
N GLN A 100 11.34 -4.04 -14.94
CA GLN A 100 10.66 -5.20 -14.37
C GLN A 100 11.54 -6.45 -14.38
N GLU A 101 12.19 -6.75 -15.51
CA GLU A 101 13.14 -7.84 -15.67
C GLU A 101 14.26 -7.72 -14.63
N TYR A 102 14.91 -6.55 -14.56
CA TYR A 102 15.98 -6.29 -13.60
C TYR A 102 15.54 -6.50 -12.14
N LEU A 103 14.41 -5.90 -11.75
CA LEU A 103 13.89 -6.00 -10.39
C LEU A 103 13.44 -7.43 -10.04
N GLY A 104 13.00 -8.21 -11.04
CA GLY A 104 12.66 -9.62 -10.87
C GLY A 104 13.87 -10.52 -10.59
N GLU A 105 15.03 -10.18 -11.15
CA GLU A 105 16.24 -11.01 -11.10
C GLU A 105 17.25 -10.59 -10.03
N THR A 106 17.28 -9.31 -9.66
CA THR A 106 18.29 -8.78 -8.72
C THR A 106 18.34 -9.59 -7.41
N GLN A 107 19.56 -9.80 -6.94
CA GLN A 107 19.89 -10.43 -5.66
C GLN A 107 20.19 -9.38 -4.57
N ALA A 108 19.95 -8.10 -4.85
CA ALA A 108 20.18 -7.04 -3.88
C ALA A 108 19.25 -7.19 -2.67
N GLN A 109 19.82 -6.95 -1.49
CA GLN A 109 19.10 -7.01 -0.22
C GLN A 109 18.38 -5.69 0.07
N VAL A 110 18.83 -4.60 -0.57
CA VAL A 110 18.23 -3.27 -0.54
C VAL A 110 18.19 -2.74 -1.98
N VAL A 111 17.02 -2.27 -2.41
CA VAL A 111 16.84 -1.62 -3.71
C VAL A 111 16.25 -0.24 -3.47
N VAL A 112 16.88 0.78 -4.04
CA VAL A 112 16.53 2.19 -3.85
C VAL A 112 16.13 2.79 -5.19
N GLY A 113 14.92 3.32 -5.30
CA GLY A 113 14.52 4.14 -6.44
C GLY A 113 14.78 5.61 -6.13
N THR A 114 15.59 6.31 -6.94
CA THR A 114 16.10 7.66 -6.61
C THR A 114 15.29 8.82 -7.18
N SER A 115 14.08 8.55 -7.67
CA SER A 115 13.10 9.55 -8.11
C SER A 115 11.70 8.98 -7.91
N LEU A 116 10.65 9.79 -8.05
CA LEU A 116 9.26 9.32 -7.91
C LEU A 116 8.95 8.15 -8.84
N GLU A 117 9.40 8.23 -10.09
CA GLU A 117 9.16 7.20 -11.11
C GLU A 117 9.87 5.89 -10.75
N LEU A 118 11.13 5.99 -10.32
CA LEU A 118 11.93 4.81 -9.97
C LEU A 118 11.47 4.19 -8.66
N ALA A 119 11.05 5.01 -7.69
CA ALA A 119 10.43 4.55 -6.47
C ALA A 119 9.10 3.82 -6.75
N ALA A 120 8.30 4.28 -7.73
CA ALA A 120 7.10 3.59 -8.16
C ALA A 120 7.40 2.21 -8.78
N TYR A 121 8.45 2.09 -9.62
CA TYR A 121 8.90 0.78 -10.11
C TYR A 121 9.36 -0.14 -8.98
N VAL A 122 10.17 0.36 -8.04
CA VAL A 122 10.66 -0.41 -6.89
C VAL A 122 9.50 -0.86 -5.98
N SER A 123 8.51 0.01 -5.76
CA SER A 123 7.28 -0.31 -5.04
C SER A 123 6.49 -1.43 -5.74
N ARG A 124 6.32 -1.32 -7.06
CA ARG A 124 5.49 -2.25 -7.85
C ARG A 124 6.14 -3.62 -8.04
N TRP A 125 7.42 -3.65 -8.41
CA TRP A 125 8.12 -4.87 -8.88
C TRP A 125 9.30 -5.30 -8.01
N GLY A 126 9.68 -4.52 -7.00
CA GLY A 126 10.72 -4.91 -6.06
C GLY A 126 10.39 -6.22 -5.34
N ARG A 127 11.37 -7.12 -5.26
CA ARG A 127 11.15 -8.47 -4.68
C ARG A 127 10.71 -8.38 -3.22
N PRO A 128 9.77 -9.23 -2.77
CA PRO A 128 9.35 -9.27 -1.37
C PRO A 128 10.47 -9.61 -0.38
N ARG A 129 11.63 -10.11 -0.80
CA ARG A 129 12.77 -10.38 0.11
C ARG A 129 13.72 -9.19 0.23
N ALA A 130 13.73 -8.28 -0.75
CA ALA A 130 14.53 -7.06 -0.70
C ALA A 130 13.82 -5.99 0.14
N LEU A 131 14.60 -5.14 0.80
CA LEU A 131 14.10 -3.89 1.35
C LEU A 131 13.95 -2.88 0.20
N ARG A 132 12.75 -2.31 0.05
CA ARG A 132 12.35 -1.42 -1.04
C ARG A 132 12.30 0.00 -0.52
N LEU A 133 13.22 0.84 -0.96
CA LEU A 133 13.33 2.22 -0.50
C LEU A 133 13.08 3.19 -1.67
N GLY A 134 12.43 4.30 -1.40
CA GLY A 134 12.45 5.48 -2.28
C GLY A 134 13.39 6.52 -1.69
N GLN A 135 14.34 7.04 -2.47
CA GLN A 135 15.12 8.23 -2.10
C GLN A 135 14.72 9.36 -3.03
N LEU A 136 14.04 10.38 -2.50
CA LEU A 136 13.34 11.37 -3.30
C LEU A 136 13.98 12.75 -3.12
N HIS A 137 14.52 13.31 -4.21
CA HIS A 137 15.06 14.67 -4.27
C HIS A 137 14.02 15.64 -4.81
N LEU A 138 12.96 15.88 -4.03
CA LEU A 138 11.87 16.80 -4.36
C LEU A 138 11.47 17.64 -3.15
N LEU A 139 10.64 18.65 -3.39
CA LEU A 139 9.93 19.41 -2.36
C LEU A 139 8.43 19.18 -2.53
N SER A 140 7.79 18.49 -1.61
CA SER A 140 6.37 18.14 -1.74
C SER A 140 5.49 19.38 -1.56
N THR A 141 5.99 20.36 -0.83
CA THR A 141 5.29 21.63 -0.54
C THR A 141 5.05 22.48 -1.78
N VAL A 142 5.79 22.27 -2.87
CA VAL A 142 5.56 22.99 -4.14
C VAL A 142 4.49 22.32 -5.00
N LEU A 143 4.06 21.11 -4.63
CA LEU A 143 3.01 20.36 -5.33
C LEU A 143 1.66 20.62 -4.67
N SER A 144 0.60 20.76 -5.48
CA SER A 144 -0.78 20.79 -4.98
C SER A 144 -1.16 19.46 -4.32
N ALA A 145 -2.19 19.47 -3.46
CA ALA A 145 -2.67 18.26 -2.80
C ALA A 145 -3.05 17.13 -3.80
N GLN A 146 -3.58 17.50 -4.98
CA GLN A 146 -3.92 16.53 -6.02
C GLN A 146 -2.67 15.93 -6.68
N GLU A 147 -1.64 16.73 -6.92
CA GLU A 147 -0.36 16.27 -7.46
C GLU A 147 0.37 15.38 -6.46
N GLN A 148 0.37 15.75 -5.18
CA GLN A 148 0.89 14.93 -4.09
C GLN A 148 0.17 13.57 -4.04
N SER A 149 -1.16 13.57 -4.02
CA SER A 149 -1.94 12.31 -3.99
C SER A 149 -1.59 11.38 -5.17
N ARG A 150 -1.42 11.94 -6.37
CA ARG A 150 -0.98 11.17 -7.57
C ARG A 150 0.45 10.65 -7.43
N ALA A 151 1.38 11.47 -6.94
CA ALA A 151 2.77 11.07 -6.73
C ALA A 151 2.88 9.94 -5.69
N TRP A 152 2.08 9.99 -4.62
CA TRP A 152 2.12 9.02 -3.52
C TRP A 152 1.42 7.71 -3.83
N ALA A 153 0.42 7.70 -4.73
CA ALA A 153 -0.40 6.53 -5.04
C ALA A 153 0.42 5.28 -5.39
N GLY A 154 1.56 5.45 -6.07
CA GLY A 154 2.44 4.36 -6.48
C GLY A 154 3.38 3.82 -5.39
N LEU A 155 3.48 4.47 -4.22
CA LEU A 155 4.54 4.22 -3.25
C LEU A 155 4.16 3.27 -2.11
N GLY A 156 2.89 2.83 -2.04
CA GLY A 156 2.36 2.13 -0.86
C GLY A 156 2.93 0.74 -0.53
N ARG A 157 3.84 0.21 -1.37
CA ARG A 157 4.54 -1.06 -1.10
C ARG A 157 6.01 -0.86 -0.73
N LEU A 158 6.50 0.39 -0.67
CA LEU A 158 7.82 0.68 -0.15
C LEU A 158 7.91 0.36 1.34
N ASP A 159 9.11 0.02 1.79
CA ASP A 159 9.39 -0.19 3.21
C ASP A 159 9.77 1.14 3.91
N ALA A 160 10.26 2.13 3.16
CA ALA A 160 10.38 3.53 3.57
C ALA A 160 10.66 4.47 2.39
N VAL A 161 10.44 5.75 2.63
CA VAL A 161 10.90 6.88 1.80
C VAL A 161 11.99 7.65 2.56
N ILE A 162 12.98 8.12 1.83
CA ILE A 162 14.11 8.90 2.33
C ILE A 162 14.12 10.21 1.54
N VAL A 163 14.26 11.33 2.25
CA VAL A 163 14.29 12.68 1.67
C VAL A 163 15.43 13.51 2.28
N PRO A 164 15.97 14.51 1.57
CA PRO A 164 17.17 15.22 1.99
C PRO A 164 17.03 16.06 3.27
N SER A 165 15.86 16.63 3.53
CA SER A 165 15.64 17.57 4.64
C SER A 165 14.64 17.04 5.66
N ARG A 166 14.76 17.51 6.90
CA ARG A 166 13.82 17.19 7.98
C ARG A 166 12.47 17.83 7.76
N ALA A 167 12.45 19.06 7.26
CA ALA A 167 11.22 19.76 6.92
C ALA A 167 10.38 18.96 5.91
N GLU A 168 11.01 18.44 4.86
CA GLU A 168 10.35 17.61 3.85
C GLU A 168 9.90 16.26 4.42
N ALA A 169 10.71 15.62 5.27
CA ALA A 169 10.33 14.38 5.93
C ALA A 169 9.08 14.55 6.81
N THR A 170 9.00 15.65 7.55
CA THR A 170 7.83 16.01 8.35
C THR A 170 6.61 16.27 7.47
N ALA A 171 6.76 17.09 6.42
CA ALA A 171 5.66 17.43 5.52
C ALA A 171 5.05 16.20 4.84
N ILE A 172 5.88 15.27 4.34
CA ILE A 172 5.37 14.02 3.74
C ILE A 172 4.75 13.10 4.80
N THR A 173 5.31 13.05 6.01
CA THR A 173 4.75 12.25 7.11
C THR A 173 3.35 12.75 7.49
N GLU A 174 3.16 14.06 7.57
CA GLU A 174 1.88 14.70 7.87
C GLU A 174 0.87 14.51 6.72
N ALA A 175 1.32 14.59 5.47
CA ALA A 175 0.48 14.31 4.31
C ALA A 175 0.01 12.84 4.26
N GLY A 176 0.79 11.92 4.82
CA GLY A 176 0.47 10.51 4.95
C GLY A 176 0.67 9.73 3.65
N LEU A 177 1.72 8.90 3.60
CA LEU A 177 1.93 8.00 2.47
C LEU A 177 1.02 6.77 2.55
N PRO A 178 0.53 6.26 1.41
CA PRO A 178 -0.24 5.01 1.36
C PRO A 178 0.48 3.86 2.04
N GLY A 179 -0.25 2.98 2.72
CA GLY A 179 0.33 1.82 3.41
C GLY A 179 1.15 2.15 4.67
N GLY A 180 1.12 3.40 5.15
CA GLY A 180 1.85 3.81 6.36
C GLY A 180 3.36 3.78 6.19
N VAL A 181 3.84 4.05 4.97
CA VAL A 181 5.27 4.05 4.62
C VAL A 181 6.00 5.11 5.46
N ALA A 182 7.02 4.69 6.22
CA ALA A 182 7.82 5.61 7.03
C ALA A 182 8.66 6.53 6.15
N VAL A 183 8.85 7.78 6.61
CA VAL A 183 9.68 8.79 5.94
C VAL A 183 10.86 9.16 6.83
N TYR A 184 12.07 9.18 6.26
CA TYR A 184 13.29 9.53 6.98
C TYR A 184 14.03 10.68 6.31
N ALA A 185 14.51 11.62 7.13
CA ALA A 185 15.44 12.64 6.68
C ALA A 185 16.87 12.06 6.58
N HIS A 186 17.50 12.23 5.43
CA HIS A 186 18.88 11.85 5.15
C HIS A 186 19.52 12.95 4.29
N PRO A 187 20.25 13.91 4.89
CA PRO A 187 20.98 14.94 4.18
C PRO A 187 21.96 14.35 3.15
N ASP A 188 22.10 15.00 2.00
CA ASP A 188 22.95 14.48 0.93
C ASP A 188 24.42 14.39 1.37
N CYS A 189 25.08 13.36 0.87
CA CYS A 189 26.49 13.10 1.14
C CYS A 189 27.38 14.04 0.32
N VAL A 190 28.35 14.65 0.99
CA VAL A 190 29.42 15.40 0.34
C VAL A 190 30.77 14.76 0.72
N PRO A 191 31.57 14.30 -0.26
CA PRO A 191 32.86 13.68 -0.02
C PRO A 191 33.86 14.61 0.67
N ASP A 192 34.95 14.02 1.17
CA ASP A 192 36.09 14.80 1.67
C ASP A 192 36.74 15.56 0.52
N PRO A 193 36.87 16.90 0.62
CA PRO A 193 37.58 17.67 -0.39
C PRO A 193 39.04 17.21 -0.48
N ARG A 194 39.56 17.06 -1.70
CA ARG A 194 40.98 16.72 -1.93
C ARG A 194 41.88 17.94 -2.00
N VAL A 195 41.42 19.04 -1.39
CA VAL A 195 42.06 20.36 -1.38
C VAL A 195 42.10 20.87 0.05
N ARG A 196 43.02 21.80 0.32
CA ARG A 196 43.03 22.47 1.61
C ARG A 196 41.78 23.36 1.73
N PRO A 197 41.21 23.51 2.94
CA PRO A 197 40.16 24.50 3.16
C PRO A 197 40.61 25.90 2.74
N ALA A 198 39.64 26.74 2.38
CA ALA A 198 39.86 28.13 2.03
C ALA A 198 40.53 28.88 3.18
N ASP A 199 41.47 29.76 2.82
CA ASP A 199 42.18 30.61 3.78
C ASP A 199 41.46 31.96 4.03
N GLY A 200 40.35 32.21 3.33
CA GLY A 200 39.50 33.40 3.48
C GLY A 200 40.07 34.68 2.86
N ARG A 201 41.21 34.61 2.17
CA ARG A 201 41.93 35.77 1.60
C ARG A 201 41.51 36.13 0.18
N SER A 202 40.83 35.21 -0.50
CA SER A 202 40.28 35.45 -1.84
C SER A 202 39.28 36.61 -1.81
N ARG A 203 39.07 37.24 -2.96
CA ARG A 203 38.07 38.30 -3.16
C ARG A 203 37.02 37.83 -4.16
N THR A 204 36.56 36.60 -3.97
CA THR A 204 35.62 35.95 -4.86
C THR A 204 34.43 35.41 -4.08
N VAL A 205 33.25 35.88 -4.46
CA VAL A 205 31.98 35.24 -4.14
C VAL A 205 31.73 34.18 -5.21
N MET A 206 31.37 32.97 -4.80
CA MET A 206 31.10 31.86 -5.71
C MET A 206 29.69 31.31 -5.49
N ALA A 207 29.02 31.00 -6.60
CA ALA A 207 27.77 30.26 -6.59
C ALA A 207 27.85 29.13 -7.63
N ALA A 208 27.10 28.05 -7.41
CA ALA A 208 27.05 26.94 -8.36
C ALA A 208 25.66 26.31 -8.42
N GLY A 209 25.21 25.95 -9.63
CA GLY A 209 23.92 25.32 -9.85
C GLY A 209 23.42 25.45 -11.29
N ARG A 210 22.31 24.80 -11.60
CA ARG A 210 21.64 24.93 -12.91
C ARG A 210 21.17 26.38 -13.12
N LEU A 211 21.37 26.95 -14.31
CA LEU A 211 20.90 28.31 -14.64
C LEU A 211 19.41 28.27 -15.01
N VAL A 212 18.55 28.11 -14.00
CA VAL A 212 17.10 27.98 -14.11
C VAL A 212 16.42 28.94 -13.12
N PRO A 213 15.17 29.39 -13.40
CA PRO A 213 14.54 30.47 -12.64
C PRO A 213 14.49 30.25 -11.12
N GLU A 214 14.25 29.01 -10.67
CA GLU A 214 14.24 28.63 -9.25
C GLU A 214 15.58 28.92 -8.52
N LYS A 215 16.72 29.00 -9.22
CA LYS A 215 18.02 29.31 -8.61
C LYS A 215 18.24 30.80 -8.37
N ARG A 216 17.48 31.66 -9.05
CA ARG A 216 17.47 33.11 -8.87
C ARG A 216 18.85 33.75 -8.93
N PHE A 217 19.64 33.39 -9.93
CA PHE A 217 20.93 34.03 -10.17
C PHE A 217 20.79 35.48 -10.63
N ASP A 218 19.62 35.89 -11.12
CA ASP A 218 19.24 37.29 -11.35
C ASP A 218 19.34 38.11 -10.06
N LEU A 219 18.75 37.63 -8.97
CA LEU A 219 18.81 38.27 -7.65
C LEU A 219 20.27 38.38 -7.16
N LEU A 220 21.05 37.32 -7.33
CA LEU A 220 22.47 37.31 -6.94
C LEU A 220 23.27 38.39 -7.69
N ILE A 221 23.05 38.51 -9.00
CA ILE A 221 23.75 39.51 -9.83
C ILE A 221 23.36 40.93 -9.42
N GLN A 222 22.07 41.18 -9.18
CA GLN A 222 21.57 42.48 -8.71
C GLN A 222 22.15 42.83 -7.33
N ALA A 223 22.11 41.89 -6.38
CA ALA A 223 22.68 42.07 -5.04
C ALA A 223 24.19 42.33 -5.10
N PHE A 224 24.90 41.63 -5.98
CA PHE A 224 26.34 41.79 -6.16
C PHE A 224 26.72 43.13 -6.83
N ALA A 225 25.82 43.78 -7.56
CA ALA A 225 26.05 45.12 -8.11
C ALA A 225 26.41 46.13 -7.00
N HIS A 226 25.73 46.04 -5.85
CA HIS A 226 26.02 46.88 -4.69
C HIS A 226 27.41 46.62 -4.12
N VAL A 227 27.84 45.35 -4.08
CA VAL A 227 29.18 44.96 -3.62
C VAL A 227 30.24 45.49 -4.60
N ALA A 228 30.09 45.26 -5.91
CA ALA A 228 31.04 45.70 -6.92
C ALA A 228 31.20 47.22 -6.97
N GLY A 229 30.13 47.98 -6.70
CA GLY A 229 30.19 49.44 -6.63
C GLY A 229 31.03 50.00 -5.47
N HIS A 230 31.09 49.28 -4.33
CA HIS A 230 31.86 49.69 -3.15
C HIS A 230 33.23 49.02 -3.05
N HIS A 231 33.34 47.79 -3.56
CA HIS A 231 34.51 46.91 -3.51
C HIS A 231 34.81 46.33 -4.91
N PRO A 232 35.32 47.16 -5.84
CA PRO A 232 35.51 46.77 -7.25
C PRO A 232 36.57 45.68 -7.47
N ASP A 233 37.38 45.41 -6.46
CA ASP A 233 38.37 44.33 -6.39
C ASP A 233 37.74 42.95 -6.13
N TRP A 234 36.44 42.89 -5.81
CA TRP A 234 35.71 41.64 -5.65
C TRP A 234 35.08 41.16 -6.95
N GLN A 235 35.00 39.84 -7.08
CA GLN A 235 34.40 39.16 -8.23
C GLN A 235 33.32 38.17 -7.78
N LEU A 236 32.31 37.99 -8.63
CA LEU A 236 31.32 36.94 -8.54
C LEU A 236 31.55 35.90 -9.64
N ARG A 237 31.63 34.62 -9.27
CA ARG A 237 31.72 33.51 -10.22
C ARG A 237 30.53 32.58 -10.04
N ILE A 238 29.76 32.40 -11.10
CA ILE A 238 28.58 31.52 -11.11
C ILE A 238 28.88 30.33 -12.01
N PHE A 239 28.98 29.13 -11.44
CA PHE A 239 29.26 27.89 -12.19
C PHE A 239 27.96 27.16 -12.54
N GLY A 240 27.71 26.97 -13.83
CA GLY A 240 26.58 26.17 -14.28
C GLY A 240 26.18 26.39 -15.72
N THR A 241 25.20 25.61 -16.16
CA THR A 241 24.56 25.76 -17.47
C THR A 241 23.04 25.70 -17.32
N GLY A 242 22.32 26.27 -18.29
CA GLY A 242 20.86 26.27 -18.27
C GLY A 242 20.25 27.32 -19.20
N PRO A 243 18.92 27.30 -19.34
CA PRO A 243 18.20 28.20 -20.25
C PRO A 243 18.38 29.69 -19.94
N GLU A 244 18.66 30.06 -18.69
CA GLU A 244 18.83 31.46 -18.29
C GLU A 244 20.19 32.07 -18.61
N TYR A 245 21.14 31.31 -19.19
CA TYR A 245 22.46 31.84 -19.51
C TYR A 245 22.39 33.15 -20.33
N GLY A 246 21.50 33.21 -21.31
CA GLY A 246 21.32 34.39 -22.17
C GLY A 246 20.78 35.60 -21.41
N SER A 247 19.75 35.41 -20.57
CA SER A 247 19.14 36.49 -19.79
C SER A 247 20.08 36.99 -18.70
N LEU A 248 20.77 36.09 -17.99
CA LEU A 248 21.76 36.45 -16.97
C LEU A 248 22.94 37.23 -17.58
N ARG A 249 23.41 36.83 -18.77
CA ARG A 249 24.46 37.58 -19.48
C ARG A 249 23.99 38.98 -19.88
N ALA A 250 22.74 39.11 -20.32
CA ALA A 250 22.16 40.42 -20.64
C ALA A 250 22.07 41.31 -19.39
N LEU A 251 21.65 40.75 -18.26
CA LEU A 251 21.59 41.45 -16.98
C LEU A 251 22.98 41.94 -16.50
N VAL A 252 24.02 41.12 -16.65
CA VAL A 252 25.40 41.53 -16.35
C VAL A 252 25.83 42.73 -17.19
N ALA A 253 25.43 42.76 -18.47
CA ALA A 253 25.73 43.87 -19.36
C ALA A 253 24.90 45.13 -19.02
N GLU A 254 23.61 44.97 -18.71
CA GLU A 254 22.71 46.05 -18.30
C GLU A 254 23.19 46.77 -17.03
N LEU A 255 23.78 46.02 -16.09
CA LEU A 255 24.31 46.55 -14.83
C LEU A 255 25.79 46.95 -14.90
N ASP A 256 26.42 46.93 -16.08
CA ASP A 256 27.84 47.25 -16.30
C ASP A 256 28.83 46.40 -15.45
N LEU A 257 28.47 45.14 -15.17
CA LEU A 257 29.23 44.23 -14.29
C LEU A 257 30.22 43.31 -15.03
N TYR A 258 30.55 43.58 -16.29
CA TYR A 258 31.33 42.69 -17.16
C TYR A 258 32.76 42.37 -16.66
N ASN A 259 33.33 43.19 -15.79
CA ASN A 259 34.63 42.94 -15.15
C ASN A 259 34.52 42.29 -13.75
N HIS A 260 33.30 42.14 -13.23
CA HIS A 260 33.04 41.73 -11.86
C HIS A 260 32.27 40.41 -11.78
N VAL A 261 31.38 40.12 -12.73
CA VAL A 261 30.56 38.91 -12.74
C VAL A 261 30.95 38.00 -13.91
N PHE A 262 31.29 36.76 -13.58
CA PHE A 262 31.71 35.73 -14.54
C PHE A 262 30.75 34.55 -14.51
N LEU A 263 30.04 34.33 -15.62
CA LEU A 263 29.25 33.13 -15.86
C LEU A 263 30.17 32.03 -16.37
N MET A 264 30.48 31.08 -15.50
CA MET A 264 31.36 29.95 -15.76
C MET A 264 30.55 28.76 -16.28
N MET A 265 31.17 27.94 -17.13
CA MET A 265 30.57 26.68 -17.56
C MET A 265 30.47 25.69 -16.40
N GLU A 266 29.70 24.63 -16.62
CA GLU A 266 29.62 23.52 -15.67
C GLU A 266 30.99 22.90 -15.41
N GLU A 267 31.35 22.77 -14.13
CA GLU A 267 32.59 22.17 -13.67
C GLU A 267 32.29 20.96 -12.78
N PRO A 268 32.66 19.74 -13.18
CA PRO A 268 32.44 18.54 -12.38
C PRO A 268 33.12 18.58 -11.00
N ARG A 269 34.26 19.26 -10.85
CA ARG A 269 35.08 19.31 -9.62
C ARG A 269 35.16 20.73 -9.05
N LEU A 270 34.10 21.13 -8.33
CA LEU A 270 34.00 22.46 -7.74
C LEU A 270 34.90 22.66 -6.50
N GLU A 271 35.40 21.60 -5.87
CA GLU A 271 36.19 21.66 -4.63
C GLU A 271 37.35 22.65 -4.68
N ALA A 272 38.13 22.66 -5.78
CA ALA A 272 39.24 23.58 -5.95
C ALA A 272 38.79 25.04 -6.13
N HIS A 273 37.64 25.26 -6.75
CA HIS A 273 37.06 26.59 -6.94
C HIS A 273 36.45 27.13 -5.65
N TRP A 274 35.78 26.27 -4.88
CA TRP A 274 35.32 26.60 -3.55
C TRP A 274 36.50 27.01 -2.67
N ALA A 275 37.52 26.16 -2.54
CA ALA A 275 38.71 26.44 -1.74
C ALA A 275 39.47 27.72 -2.16
N ALA A 276 39.35 28.14 -3.42
CA ALA A 276 39.94 29.36 -3.96
C ALA A 276 39.03 30.60 -3.85
N SER A 277 37.85 30.47 -3.24
CA SER A 277 36.86 31.54 -3.05
C SER A 277 36.74 31.93 -1.57
N ALA A 278 36.04 33.03 -1.28
CA ALA A 278 35.93 33.57 0.08
C ALA A 278 34.52 33.48 0.68
N ILE A 279 33.49 33.52 -0.15
CA ILE A 279 32.09 33.45 0.27
C ILE A 279 31.35 32.57 -0.73
N ALA A 280 30.48 31.68 -0.24
CA ALA A 280 29.56 30.95 -1.08
C ALA A 280 28.17 31.60 -1.04
N ALA A 281 27.51 31.70 -2.19
CA ALA A 281 26.20 32.33 -2.32
C ALA A 281 25.15 31.34 -2.88
N GLY A 282 23.95 31.35 -2.30
CA GLY A 282 22.79 30.60 -2.78
C GLY A 282 21.51 31.42 -2.73
N THR A 283 20.95 31.79 -3.88
CA THR A 283 19.79 32.70 -3.95
C THR A 283 18.46 32.01 -4.24
N SER A 284 18.42 30.68 -4.21
CA SER A 284 17.26 29.90 -4.69
C SER A 284 15.95 30.26 -3.99
N ASP A 285 14.83 30.24 -4.71
CA ASP A 285 13.50 30.49 -4.13
C ASP A 285 12.91 29.23 -3.46
N ARG A 286 13.48 28.05 -3.76
CA ARG A 286 13.15 26.74 -3.21
C ARG A 286 14.35 25.81 -3.39
N GLU A 287 14.60 24.91 -2.45
CA GLU A 287 15.68 23.92 -2.60
C GLU A 287 15.46 22.66 -1.75
N SER A 288 15.51 21.46 -2.35
CA SER A 288 15.33 20.21 -1.59
C SER A 288 16.44 19.97 -0.56
N PHE A 289 17.69 20.32 -0.89
CA PHE A 289 18.82 20.27 0.03
C PHE A 289 19.75 21.48 -0.07
N GLY A 290 20.38 21.71 -1.23
CA GLY A 290 21.44 22.70 -1.38
C GLY A 290 22.83 22.07 -1.31
N LEU A 291 23.07 21.04 -2.13
CA LEU A 291 24.35 20.31 -2.17
C LEU A 291 25.56 21.23 -2.37
N ALA A 292 25.45 22.26 -3.21
CA ALA A 292 26.51 23.25 -3.44
C ALA A 292 26.88 24.04 -2.16
N LEU A 293 25.91 24.33 -1.30
CA LEU A 293 26.16 25.02 -0.03
C LEU A 293 26.94 24.10 0.93
N ALA A 294 26.54 22.84 1.03
CA ALA A 294 27.26 21.84 1.83
C ALA A 294 28.68 21.59 1.29
N GLU A 295 28.88 21.55 -0.03
CA GLU A 295 30.20 21.48 -0.68
C GLU A 295 31.08 22.68 -0.32
N ALA A 296 30.53 23.90 -0.38
CA ALA A 296 31.25 25.10 0.01
C ALA A 296 31.65 25.11 1.48
N MET A 297 30.74 24.72 2.38
CA MET A 297 31.04 24.61 3.82
C MET A 297 32.15 23.60 4.09
N ARG A 298 32.18 22.46 3.38
CA ARG A 298 33.29 21.47 3.49
C ARG A 298 34.62 22.02 3.02
N CYS A 299 34.62 23.02 2.14
CA CYS A 299 35.82 23.75 1.74
C CYS A 299 36.13 24.94 2.67
N GLY A 300 35.38 25.14 3.76
CA GLY A 300 35.63 26.17 4.76
C GLY A 300 35.08 27.56 4.43
N LEU A 301 34.09 27.65 3.53
CA LEU A 301 33.48 28.92 3.17
C LEU A 301 32.27 29.22 4.06
N PRO A 302 32.13 30.46 4.55
CA PRO A 302 30.85 30.92 5.04
C PRO A 302 29.86 31.05 3.89
N VAL A 303 28.58 30.82 4.19
CA VAL A 303 27.50 30.82 3.20
C VAL A 303 26.60 32.03 3.41
N VAL A 304 26.25 32.74 2.34
CA VAL A 304 25.10 33.65 2.30
C VAL A 304 24.02 32.98 1.47
N SER A 305 22.86 32.69 2.06
CA SER A 305 21.77 32.02 1.36
C SER A 305 20.42 32.68 1.64
N THR A 306 19.49 32.54 0.70
CA THR A 306 18.08 32.80 0.98
C THR A 306 17.53 31.77 1.99
N ASP A 307 16.62 32.21 2.86
CA ASP A 307 15.82 31.40 3.77
C ASP A 307 14.62 30.80 3.02
N CYS A 308 14.92 29.98 2.01
CA CYS A 308 13.89 29.36 1.19
C CYS A 308 13.45 27.99 1.73
N PRO A 309 12.23 27.54 1.39
CA PRO A 309 11.74 26.24 1.84
C PRO A 309 12.68 25.10 1.45
N GLY A 310 12.94 24.23 2.43
CA GLY A 310 13.71 22.99 2.27
C GLY A 310 15.06 23.03 2.96
N GLY A 311 16.14 22.81 2.23
CA GLY A 311 17.44 22.51 2.81
C GLY A 311 18.30 23.70 3.31
N PRO A 312 18.31 24.89 2.68
CA PRO A 312 19.14 26.02 3.12
C PRO A 312 19.03 26.39 4.61
N PRO A 313 17.84 26.52 5.23
CA PRO A 313 17.74 26.79 6.68
C PRO A 313 18.21 25.63 7.57
N GLU A 314 18.31 24.40 7.06
CA GLU A 314 18.89 23.27 7.78
C GLU A 314 20.42 23.21 7.67
N ILE A 315 20.97 23.78 6.60
CA ILE A 315 22.40 23.86 6.30
C ILE A 315 23.04 25.06 7.00
N VAL A 316 22.47 26.25 6.81
CA VAL A 316 23.01 27.53 7.30
C VAL A 316 22.40 27.87 8.65
N ARG A 317 23.25 28.00 9.66
CA ARG A 317 22.89 28.58 10.95
C ARG A 317 23.22 30.07 10.91
N HIS A 318 22.19 30.89 10.78
CA HIS A 318 22.30 32.34 10.72
C HIS A 318 23.18 32.88 11.86
N GLU A 319 24.08 33.81 11.54
CA GLU A 319 25.06 34.43 12.45
C GLU A 319 26.13 33.48 13.01
N VAL A 320 26.16 32.21 12.59
CA VAL A 320 27.08 31.19 13.13
C VAL A 320 28.02 30.65 12.07
N ASN A 321 27.49 30.09 10.98
CA ASN A 321 28.27 29.54 9.87
C ASN A 321 27.97 30.23 8.53
N GLY A 322 27.11 31.25 8.57
CA GLY A 322 26.64 31.97 7.41
C GLY A 322 25.49 32.91 7.75
N LEU A 323 24.93 33.54 6.72
CA LEU A 323 23.83 34.48 6.80
C LEU A 323 22.64 33.98 5.98
N LEU A 324 21.45 34.09 6.56
CA LEU A 324 20.18 33.81 5.90
C LEU A 324 19.46 35.13 5.63
N THR A 325 18.87 35.28 4.45
CA THR A 325 18.09 36.47 4.08
C THR A 325 16.73 36.06 3.53
N PRO A 326 15.70 36.92 3.56
CA PRO A 326 14.44 36.62 2.91
C PRO A 326 14.61 36.29 1.41
N VAL A 327 13.74 35.42 0.89
CA VAL A 327 13.60 35.21 -0.57
C VAL A 327 13.12 36.51 -1.21
N ASP A 328 13.50 36.78 -2.45
CA ASP A 328 13.10 37.97 -3.23
C ASP A 328 13.64 39.33 -2.73
N ASP A 329 14.49 39.34 -1.69
CA ASP A 329 15.04 40.57 -1.11
C ASP A 329 16.49 40.81 -1.56
N VAL A 330 16.63 41.56 -2.67
CA VAL A 330 17.92 41.93 -3.26
C VAL A 330 18.77 42.75 -2.28
N ASP A 331 18.15 43.70 -1.58
CA ASP A 331 18.84 44.62 -0.68
C ASP A 331 19.38 43.88 0.55
N ALA A 332 18.57 43.01 1.16
CA ALA A 332 19.02 42.19 2.29
C ALA A 332 20.14 41.23 1.87
N PHE A 333 20.05 40.61 0.69
CA PHE A 333 21.10 39.73 0.19
C PHE A 333 22.41 40.51 -0.08
N GLY A 334 22.31 41.68 -0.69
CA GLY A 334 23.44 42.58 -0.94
C GLY A 334 24.11 43.03 0.37
N ALA A 335 23.32 43.42 1.38
CA ALA A 335 23.82 43.80 2.69
C ALA A 335 24.53 42.64 3.41
N ALA A 336 24.00 41.41 3.31
CA ALA A 336 24.64 40.22 3.87
C ALA A 336 25.98 39.91 3.20
N LEU A 337 26.05 39.99 1.86
CA LEU A 337 27.31 39.86 1.14
C LEU A 337 28.31 40.95 1.54
N MET A 338 27.89 42.22 1.56
CA MET A 338 28.72 43.36 1.91
C MET A 338 29.32 43.22 3.31
N ARG A 339 28.52 42.78 4.30
CA ARG A 339 29.02 42.51 5.65
C ARG A 339 30.16 41.49 5.66
N LEU A 340 30.02 40.37 4.94
CA LEU A 340 31.10 39.37 4.89
C LEU A 340 32.27 39.82 4.04
N VAL A 341 32.08 40.71 3.07
CA VAL A 341 33.16 41.33 2.29
C VAL A 341 34.02 42.25 3.18
N GLU A 342 33.37 43.07 4.00
CA GLU A 342 34.00 44.10 4.83
C GLU A 342 34.59 43.56 6.13
N ASP A 343 33.92 42.60 6.77
CA ASP A 343 34.36 42.01 8.03
C ASP A 343 35.06 40.66 7.82
N GLU A 344 36.38 40.72 7.58
CA GLU A 344 37.24 39.55 7.43
C GLU A 344 37.24 38.64 8.67
N ALA A 345 37.15 39.22 9.88
CA ALA A 345 37.17 38.44 11.11
C ALA A 345 35.91 37.58 11.25
N THR A 346 34.75 38.17 11.00
CA THR A 346 33.46 37.47 10.95
C THR A 346 33.44 36.44 9.83
N ARG A 347 33.87 36.81 8.61
CA ARG A 347 33.97 35.89 7.46
C ARG A 347 34.82 34.66 7.81
N ALA A 348 36.00 34.85 8.37
CA ALA A 348 36.89 33.76 8.75
C ALA A 348 36.34 32.92 9.92
N ALA A 349 35.68 33.52 10.90
CA ALA A 349 35.03 32.81 12.00
C ALA A 349 33.89 31.91 11.50
N MET A 350 33.00 32.46 10.67
CA MET A 350 31.90 31.71 10.06
C MET A 350 32.42 30.60 9.14
N GLY A 351 33.48 30.82 8.36
CA GLY A 351 34.08 29.79 7.51
C GLY A 351 34.65 28.61 8.30
N ARG A 352 35.31 28.86 9.44
CA ARG A 352 35.76 27.79 10.35
C ARG A 352 34.58 27.02 10.94
N GLN A 353 33.52 27.72 11.33
CA GLN A 353 32.32 27.07 11.87
C GLN A 353 31.57 26.26 10.80
N ALA A 354 31.52 26.77 9.57
CA ALA A 354 30.99 26.07 8.41
C ALA A 354 31.73 24.77 8.15
N LEU A 355 33.06 24.80 8.17
CA LEU A 355 33.89 23.59 8.04
C LEU A 355 33.53 22.56 9.10
N GLN A 356 33.50 22.96 10.37
CA GLN A 356 33.16 22.06 11.47
C GLN A 356 31.74 21.48 11.35
N ASP A 357 30.75 22.31 11.02
CA ASP A 357 29.36 21.87 10.89
C ASP A 357 29.16 20.93 9.69
N SER A 358 29.97 21.11 8.65
CA SER A 358 29.87 20.33 7.41
C SER A 358 30.26 18.86 7.57
N ASP A 359 30.93 18.49 8.66
CA ASP A 359 31.26 17.09 8.98
C ASP A 359 30.02 16.21 9.06
N ARG A 360 28.87 16.81 9.42
CA ARG A 360 27.59 16.09 9.44
C ARG A 360 27.13 15.65 8.05
N TYR A 361 27.68 16.18 6.97
CA TYR A 361 27.40 15.78 5.57
C TYR A 361 28.48 14.88 4.98
N GLY A 362 29.55 14.60 5.73
CA GLY A 362 30.64 13.75 5.29
C GLY A 362 30.23 12.28 5.08
N PRO A 363 31.08 11.48 4.41
CA PRO A 363 30.80 10.09 4.05
C PRO A 363 30.36 9.21 5.23
N GLU A 364 31.08 9.24 6.34
CA GLU A 364 30.79 8.40 7.52
C GLU A 364 29.40 8.72 8.11
N ALA A 365 29.09 10.01 8.29
CA ALA A 365 27.82 10.45 8.82
C ALA A 365 26.66 10.10 7.87
N ALA A 366 26.85 10.24 6.56
CA ALA A 366 25.86 9.88 5.55
C ALA A 366 25.61 8.36 5.52
N ALA A 367 26.66 7.54 5.47
CA ALA A 367 26.54 6.08 5.51
C ALA A 367 25.84 5.60 6.79
N GLY A 368 26.25 6.09 7.96
CA GLY A 368 25.66 5.72 9.25
C GLY A 368 24.18 6.07 9.35
N ARG A 369 23.74 7.23 8.82
CA ARG A 369 22.31 7.59 8.76
C ARG A 369 21.53 6.69 7.80
N PHE A 370 22.10 6.35 6.65
CA PHE A 370 21.44 5.48 5.68
C PHE A 370 21.27 4.06 6.23
N GLU A 371 22.30 3.52 6.86
CA GLU A 371 22.26 2.22 7.55
C GLU A 371 21.25 2.23 8.72
N LYS A 372 21.16 3.34 9.46
CA LYS A 372 20.13 3.51 10.49
C LYS A 372 18.73 3.47 9.86
N ALA A 373 18.50 4.17 8.75
CA ALA A 373 17.23 4.11 8.03
C ALA A 373 16.91 2.67 7.59
N ILE A 374 17.85 1.94 7.00
CA ILE A 374 17.70 0.51 6.66
C ILE A 374 17.30 -0.33 7.89
N ARG A 375 17.99 -0.15 9.02
CA ARG A 375 17.73 -0.89 10.25
C ARG A 375 16.33 -0.61 10.79
N MET A 376 15.93 0.66 10.79
CA MET A 376 14.60 1.09 11.21
C MET A 376 13.52 0.57 10.28
N SER A 377 13.67 0.66 8.96
CA SER A 377 12.74 0.08 7.98
C SER A 377 12.62 -1.44 8.12
N ARG A 378 13.72 -2.15 8.36
CA ARG A 378 13.68 -3.61 8.61
C ARG A 378 12.93 -3.96 9.88
N ARG A 379 13.13 -3.17 10.95
CA ARG A 379 12.40 -3.35 12.22
C ARG A 379 10.92 -3.07 12.02
N ALA A 380 10.58 -1.91 11.47
CA ALA A 380 9.21 -1.53 11.14
C ALA A 380 8.54 -2.59 10.28
N ARG A 381 9.21 -3.12 9.25
CA ARG A 381 8.71 -4.21 8.41
C ARG A 381 8.49 -5.53 9.17
N ARG A 382 9.30 -5.82 10.19
CA ARG A 382 9.11 -7.00 11.05
C ARG A 382 7.93 -6.82 12.00
N GLU A 383 7.71 -5.60 12.47
CA GLU A 383 6.64 -5.22 13.39
C GLU A 383 5.30 -4.98 12.65
N SER A 384 5.35 -4.49 11.42
CA SER A 384 4.21 -4.27 10.52
C SER A 384 3.89 -5.47 9.65
N ARG A 385 4.77 -6.48 9.58
CA ARG A 385 4.34 -7.83 9.25
C ARG A 385 3.33 -8.19 10.34
N PRO A 386 2.04 -8.39 10.01
CA PRO A 386 1.19 -9.15 10.90
C PRO A 386 1.98 -10.42 11.23
N ALA A 387 2.03 -10.82 12.51
CA ALA A 387 2.52 -12.15 12.87
C ALA A 387 1.87 -13.11 11.87
N ALA A 388 2.67 -13.66 10.93
CA ALA A 388 2.19 -14.13 9.62
C ALA A 388 0.74 -14.58 9.74
N GLU A 389 -0.21 -13.76 9.28
CA GLU A 389 -1.64 -14.03 9.52
C GLU A 389 -1.86 -15.44 9.01
N VAL A 390 -2.01 -16.36 9.97
CA VAL A 390 -2.23 -17.75 9.63
C VAL A 390 -3.56 -17.72 8.93
N SER A 391 -3.53 -17.99 7.64
CA SER A 391 -4.73 -18.08 6.82
C SER A 391 -5.00 -19.57 6.61
N VAL A 392 -6.28 -19.91 6.73
CA VAL A 392 -6.73 -21.29 6.52
C VAL A 392 -7.49 -21.34 5.21
N GLY A 393 -6.89 -21.95 4.20
CA GLY A 393 -7.65 -22.41 3.04
C GLY A 393 -8.59 -23.54 3.47
N CYS A 394 -9.81 -23.54 2.97
CA CYS A 394 -10.82 -24.54 3.29
C CYS A 394 -11.34 -25.15 2.00
N THR A 395 -11.45 -26.46 1.93
CA THR A 395 -12.06 -27.20 0.82
C THR A 395 -13.15 -28.08 1.39
N VAL A 396 -14.35 -28.01 0.82
CA VAL A 396 -15.46 -28.91 1.15
C VAL A 396 -15.58 -29.95 0.04
N GLU A 397 -15.41 -31.22 0.40
CA GLU A 397 -15.54 -32.36 -0.52
C GLU A 397 -17.02 -32.76 -0.72
N PRO A 398 -17.37 -33.50 -1.79
CA PRO A 398 -18.74 -33.96 -2.07
C PRO A 398 -19.38 -34.80 -0.97
N ASP A 399 -18.57 -35.49 -0.17
CA ASP A 399 -18.99 -36.25 1.01
C ASP A 399 -18.99 -35.41 2.29
N GLY A 400 -18.77 -34.09 2.16
CA GLY A 400 -18.79 -33.04 3.19
C GLY A 400 -17.71 -33.12 4.23
N LEU A 401 -16.67 -33.89 3.93
CA LEU A 401 -15.40 -33.76 4.60
C LEU A 401 -14.85 -32.36 4.33
N ILE A 402 -14.50 -31.64 5.40
CA ILE A 402 -13.89 -30.31 5.29
C ILE A 402 -12.39 -30.44 5.51
N GLY A 403 -11.63 -30.22 4.44
CA GLY A 403 -10.18 -30.11 4.46
C GLY A 403 -9.74 -28.68 4.77
N LEU A 404 -8.93 -28.51 5.81
CA LEU A 404 -8.37 -27.23 6.22
C LEU A 404 -6.88 -27.24 5.96
N ARG A 405 -6.36 -26.25 5.24
CA ARG A 405 -4.94 -26.09 4.91
C ARG A 405 -4.42 -24.77 5.47
N LEU A 406 -3.48 -24.86 6.40
CA LEU A 406 -2.88 -23.71 7.05
C LEU A 406 -1.55 -23.37 6.40
N ALA A 407 -1.36 -22.09 6.06
CA ALA A 407 -0.09 -21.55 5.62
C ALA A 407 0.45 -20.54 6.62
N GLY A 408 1.78 -20.46 6.76
CA GLY A 408 2.45 -19.45 7.58
C GLY A 408 2.79 -19.85 9.01
N VAL A 409 2.64 -21.13 9.36
CA VAL A 409 3.03 -21.67 10.68
C VAL A 409 4.52 -22.04 10.69
N ARG A 410 5.29 -21.55 11.70
CA ARG A 410 6.75 -21.79 11.79
C ARG A 410 7.07 -23.28 11.99
N GLU A 411 8.22 -23.73 11.47
CA GLU A 411 8.75 -25.11 11.59
C GLU A 411 9.03 -25.52 13.07
N GLY A 412 8.95 -26.82 13.37
CA GLY A 412 9.42 -27.41 14.63
C GLY A 412 8.43 -27.38 15.81
N ARG A 413 7.11 -27.39 15.54
CA ARG A 413 6.08 -27.33 16.59
C ARG A 413 5.32 -28.66 16.64
N GLU A 414 5.53 -29.42 17.70
CA GLU A 414 5.07 -30.82 17.80
C GLU A 414 3.61 -30.99 18.30
N ASP A 415 2.88 -29.90 18.62
CA ASP A 415 1.54 -29.97 19.24
C ASP A 415 0.51 -28.94 18.69
N LEU A 416 0.44 -28.77 17.38
CA LEU A 416 -0.51 -27.82 16.77
C LEU A 416 -1.94 -28.37 16.72
N HIS A 417 -2.92 -27.58 17.17
CA HIS A 417 -4.33 -27.96 17.15
C HIS A 417 -5.22 -26.85 16.59
N LEU A 418 -6.24 -27.24 15.82
CA LEU A 418 -7.42 -26.40 15.63
C LEU A 418 -8.38 -26.60 16.80
N VAL A 419 -8.82 -25.50 17.39
CA VAL A 419 -9.75 -25.49 18.52
C VAL A 419 -11.06 -24.86 18.09
N LEU A 420 -12.10 -25.68 17.96
CA LEU A 420 -13.42 -25.27 17.55
C LEU A 420 -14.27 -25.03 18.81
N ARG A 421 -14.82 -23.82 18.93
CA ARG A 421 -15.63 -23.39 20.09
C ARG A 421 -17.04 -23.05 19.64
N ARG A 422 -18.04 -23.74 20.18
CA ARG A 422 -19.45 -23.45 19.89
C ARG A 422 -19.87 -22.14 20.56
N ARG A 423 -20.55 -21.27 19.81
CA ARG A 423 -21.19 -20.07 20.36
C ARG A 423 -22.37 -20.47 21.23
N LYS A 424 -22.52 -19.81 22.39
CA LYS A 424 -23.57 -20.10 23.39
C LYS A 424 -23.51 -21.54 23.92
N ALA A 425 -22.32 -22.13 23.98
CA ALA A 425 -22.08 -23.44 24.57
C ALA A 425 -22.56 -23.50 26.04
N ALA A 426 -23.01 -24.68 26.48
CA ALA A 426 -23.28 -24.91 27.90
C ALA A 426 -21.98 -24.81 28.70
N ARG A 427 -22.06 -24.52 30.01
CA ARG A 427 -20.86 -24.35 30.87
C ARG A 427 -19.89 -25.54 30.83
N ASP A 428 -20.40 -26.74 30.60
CA ASP A 428 -19.62 -27.99 30.63
C ASP A 428 -19.23 -28.51 29.23
N GLU A 429 -19.65 -27.83 28.16
CA GLU A 429 -19.36 -28.23 26.78
C GLU A 429 -17.92 -27.87 26.41
N ARG A 430 -17.11 -28.91 26.14
CA ARG A 430 -15.68 -28.76 25.84
C ARG A 430 -15.46 -28.37 24.37
N PRO A 431 -14.43 -27.56 24.06
CA PRO A 431 -14.07 -27.29 22.68
C PRO A 431 -13.55 -28.55 21.99
N VAL A 432 -13.87 -28.68 20.71
CA VAL A 432 -13.34 -29.76 19.87
C VAL A 432 -11.92 -29.40 19.46
N ARG A 433 -10.97 -30.32 19.65
CA ARG A 433 -9.56 -30.14 19.29
C ARG A 433 -9.20 -31.12 18.18
N LEU A 434 -8.79 -30.60 17.04
CA LEU A 434 -8.37 -31.40 15.89
C LEU A 434 -6.86 -31.22 15.69
N PRO A 435 -6.07 -32.30 15.60
CA PRO A 435 -4.64 -32.20 15.38
C PRO A 435 -4.35 -31.62 13.99
N LEU A 436 -3.33 -30.76 13.91
CA LEU A 436 -2.79 -30.26 12.65
C LEU A 436 -1.57 -31.09 12.26
N LEU A 437 -1.66 -31.80 11.16
CA LEU A 437 -0.59 -32.67 10.67
C LEU A 437 0.21 -31.95 9.57
N PRO A 438 1.55 -32.13 9.51
CA PRO A 438 2.34 -31.66 8.38
C PRO A 438 1.80 -32.21 7.05
N ALA A 439 1.69 -31.36 6.05
CA ALA A 439 1.25 -31.75 4.71
C ALA A 439 2.44 -32.24 3.88
N ASP A 440 2.83 -33.51 4.08
CA ASP A 440 3.96 -34.12 3.39
C ASP A 440 3.87 -33.93 1.86
N GLY A 441 4.95 -33.42 1.25
CA GLY A 441 5.07 -33.25 -0.21
C GLY A 441 4.44 -31.99 -0.82
N LEU A 442 3.74 -31.13 -0.04
CA LEU A 442 3.08 -29.93 -0.56
C LEU A 442 3.84 -28.61 -0.30
N GLY A 443 4.94 -28.68 0.45
CA GLY A 443 5.84 -27.55 0.73
C GLY A 443 6.07 -27.35 2.24
N PRO A 444 7.19 -26.70 2.63
CA PRO A 444 7.45 -26.40 4.04
C PRO A 444 6.40 -25.43 4.61
N HIS A 445 6.07 -25.58 5.90
CA HIS A 445 5.12 -24.74 6.64
C HIS A 445 3.63 -24.88 6.28
N LEU A 446 3.24 -25.99 5.64
CA LEU A 446 1.84 -26.34 5.39
C LEU A 446 1.37 -27.41 6.37
N TYR A 447 0.23 -27.16 7.00
CA TYR A 447 -0.43 -28.10 7.89
C TYR A 447 -1.86 -28.36 7.44
N THR A 448 -2.34 -29.58 7.64
CA THR A 448 -3.71 -29.98 7.33
C THR A 448 -4.46 -30.47 8.55
N ALA A 449 -5.76 -30.17 8.58
CA ALA A 449 -6.71 -30.78 9.49
C ALA A 449 -7.96 -31.17 8.70
N VAL A 450 -8.67 -32.17 9.21
CA VAL A 450 -9.92 -32.66 8.62
C VAL A 450 -11.02 -32.52 9.65
N VAL A 451 -12.14 -31.91 9.25
CA VAL A 451 -13.39 -31.94 10.03
C VAL A 451 -14.29 -33.00 9.38
N PRO A 452 -14.53 -34.13 10.06
CA PRO A 452 -15.41 -35.15 9.53
C PRO A 452 -16.88 -34.70 9.59
N PRO A 453 -17.70 -35.14 8.63
CA PRO A 453 -19.13 -34.91 8.68
C PRO A 453 -19.77 -35.73 9.81
N GLY A 454 -20.83 -35.17 10.43
CA GLY A 454 -21.64 -35.88 11.42
C GLY A 454 -21.79 -35.13 12.76
N PRO A 455 -22.82 -35.48 13.55
CA PRO A 455 -23.10 -34.81 14.82
C PRO A 455 -22.17 -35.26 15.96
N GLY A 456 -21.43 -36.37 15.77
CA GLY A 456 -20.53 -36.92 16.79
C GLY A 456 -19.30 -36.05 17.09
N ILE A 457 -19.00 -35.08 16.22
CA ILE A 457 -17.88 -34.14 16.39
C ILE A 457 -18.41 -32.72 16.56
N LEU A 458 -19.24 -32.23 15.64
CA LEU A 458 -19.84 -30.91 15.73
C LEU A 458 -21.36 -31.02 15.84
N THR A 459 -21.91 -30.64 16.99
CA THR A 459 -23.36 -30.48 17.14
C THR A 459 -23.86 -29.21 16.43
N GLU A 460 -25.17 -29.12 16.18
CA GLU A 460 -25.80 -27.96 15.53
C GLU A 460 -25.42 -26.63 16.20
N GLY A 461 -24.96 -25.64 15.43
CA GLY A 461 -24.49 -24.39 16.01
C GLY A 461 -23.59 -23.57 15.10
N ARG A 462 -22.95 -22.54 15.68
CA ARG A 462 -21.87 -21.78 15.05
C ARG A 462 -20.60 -22.06 15.84
N TRP A 463 -19.55 -22.49 15.16
CA TRP A 463 -18.28 -22.90 15.75
C TRP A 463 -17.17 -21.95 15.32
N ASP A 464 -16.66 -21.14 16.26
CA ASP A 464 -15.53 -20.26 16.00
C ASP A 464 -14.23 -21.09 15.96
N VAL A 465 -13.48 -20.97 14.87
CA VAL A 465 -12.24 -21.74 14.65
C VAL A 465 -11.03 -20.95 15.15
N HIS A 466 -10.27 -21.58 16.04
CA HIS A 466 -9.06 -21.00 16.64
C HIS A 466 -7.84 -21.88 16.36
N LEU A 467 -6.66 -21.28 16.34
CA LEU A 467 -5.37 -21.97 16.32
C LEU A 467 -4.80 -21.99 17.73
N ASP A 468 -4.46 -23.18 18.20
CA ASP A 468 -3.63 -23.36 19.38
C ASP A 468 -2.22 -23.74 18.93
N SER A 469 -1.29 -22.79 19.10
CA SER A 469 0.11 -22.90 18.68
C SER A 469 1.07 -23.29 19.80
N GLY A 470 0.56 -23.55 21.01
CA GLY A 470 1.33 -23.90 22.21
C GLY A 470 1.93 -22.72 22.99
N ASP A 471 2.01 -21.51 22.41
CA ASP A 471 2.67 -20.35 23.04
C ASP A 471 1.71 -19.43 23.83
N GLY A 472 0.46 -19.85 24.05
CA GLY A 472 -0.51 -19.03 24.77
C GLY A 472 -1.97 -19.39 24.50
N LYS A 473 -2.85 -18.40 24.64
CA LYS A 473 -4.29 -18.59 24.43
C LYS A 473 -4.60 -18.82 22.95
N PRO A 474 -5.46 -19.80 22.60
CA PRO A 474 -5.87 -20.02 21.21
C PRO A 474 -6.40 -18.75 20.56
N SER A 475 -5.90 -18.43 19.37
CA SER A 475 -6.22 -17.21 18.61
C SER A 475 -7.18 -17.52 17.47
N LYS A 476 -8.08 -16.58 17.14
CA LYS A 476 -8.97 -16.73 15.98
C LYS A 476 -8.17 -16.69 14.69
N ILE A 477 -8.59 -17.49 13.69
CA ILE A 477 -7.89 -17.61 12.42
C ILE A 477 -8.67 -16.90 11.31
N GLN A 478 -7.97 -16.28 10.38
CA GLN A 478 -8.60 -15.70 9.20
C GLN A 478 -8.83 -16.77 8.12
N PRO A 479 -9.99 -16.74 7.45
CA PRO A 479 -10.24 -17.60 6.31
C PRO A 479 -9.38 -17.14 5.12
N GLY A 480 -8.70 -18.08 4.47
CA GLY A 480 -8.09 -17.90 3.16
C GLY A 480 -9.12 -18.18 2.05
N VAL A 481 -8.71 -18.91 1.02
CA VAL A 481 -9.63 -19.38 -0.02
C VAL A 481 -10.61 -20.41 0.57
N LEU A 482 -11.92 -20.15 0.44
CA LEU A 482 -12.99 -21.10 0.77
C LEU A 482 -13.49 -21.73 -0.55
N ASP A 483 -13.07 -22.96 -0.83
CA ASP A 483 -13.52 -23.73 -1.98
C ASP A 483 -14.74 -24.57 -1.60
N LEU A 484 -15.92 -24.05 -1.93
CA LEU A 484 -17.22 -24.66 -1.66
C LEU A 484 -17.79 -25.40 -2.88
N ARG A 485 -17.01 -25.63 -3.94
CA ARG A 485 -17.54 -26.26 -5.18
C ARG A 485 -17.98 -27.71 -4.99
N GLY A 486 -17.39 -28.41 -4.02
CA GLY A 486 -17.83 -29.74 -3.61
C GLY A 486 -18.96 -29.73 -2.57
N PHE A 487 -19.45 -28.56 -2.14
CA PHE A 487 -20.52 -28.47 -1.17
C PHE A 487 -21.81 -29.10 -1.72
N GLY A 488 -22.41 -29.98 -0.91
CA GLY A 488 -23.65 -30.70 -1.20
C GLY A 488 -24.25 -31.31 0.07
N PRO A 489 -25.39 -32.01 -0.01
CA PRO A 489 -25.96 -32.73 1.12
C PRO A 489 -25.04 -33.87 1.54
N VAL A 490 -24.68 -33.88 2.82
CA VAL A 490 -23.64 -34.77 3.32
C VAL A 490 -24.23 -35.65 4.40
N ALA A 491 -24.06 -36.96 4.20
CA ALA A 491 -24.72 -38.01 4.95
C ALA A 491 -26.25 -37.93 4.85
N THR A 492 -26.82 -38.17 3.67
CA THR A 492 -28.18 -38.70 3.58
C THR A 492 -28.17 -40.19 3.90
N GLY A 493 -27.73 -40.54 5.11
CA GLY A 493 -27.95 -41.87 5.67
C GLY A 493 -29.36 -41.96 6.27
N PRO A 494 -29.91 -43.17 6.52
CA PRO A 494 -31.28 -43.36 7.04
C PRO A 494 -31.57 -42.77 8.44
N ALA A 495 -30.63 -42.05 9.07
CA ALA A 495 -30.74 -41.59 10.46
C ALA A 495 -30.77 -40.05 10.66
N CYS A 496 -30.02 -39.26 9.88
CA CYS A 496 -30.06 -37.79 9.94
C CYS A 496 -29.30 -37.11 8.78
N THR A 497 -29.74 -35.93 8.37
CA THR A 497 -29.06 -34.99 7.46
C THR A 497 -28.17 -34.04 8.24
N VAL A 498 -26.90 -33.90 7.83
CA VAL A 498 -25.94 -32.98 8.43
C VAL A 498 -25.41 -32.02 7.38
N VAL A 499 -25.39 -30.73 7.71
CA VAL A 499 -24.81 -29.70 6.85
C VAL A 499 -23.75 -28.96 7.63
N GLN A 500 -22.54 -28.87 7.08
CA GLN A 500 -21.43 -28.10 7.64
C GLN A 500 -20.93 -27.12 6.59
N LEU A 501 -20.98 -25.82 6.89
CA LEU A 501 -20.63 -24.74 5.97
C LEU A 501 -19.55 -23.84 6.59
N PRO A 502 -18.32 -23.82 6.04
CA PRO A 502 -17.29 -22.87 6.43
C PRO A 502 -17.54 -21.48 5.82
N TYR A 503 -17.37 -20.43 6.62
CA TYR A 503 -17.56 -19.06 6.16
C TYR A 503 -16.73 -18.05 6.95
N ALA A 504 -16.56 -16.85 6.37
CA ALA A 504 -15.99 -15.71 7.04
C ALA A 504 -17.06 -14.99 7.87
N SER A 505 -16.83 -14.79 9.16
CA SER A 505 -17.70 -13.98 10.00
C SER A 505 -17.56 -12.48 9.69
N GLU A 506 -18.51 -11.66 10.18
CA GLU A 506 -18.47 -10.20 10.08
C GLU A 506 -17.17 -9.58 10.64
N SER A 507 -16.57 -10.19 11.66
CA SER A 507 -15.28 -9.76 12.22
C SER A 507 -14.06 -10.36 11.52
N GLY A 508 -14.24 -10.97 10.35
CA GLY A 508 -13.15 -11.43 9.48
C GLY A 508 -12.48 -12.75 9.87
N HIS A 509 -13.02 -13.51 10.82
CA HIS A 509 -12.46 -14.82 11.22
C HIS A 509 -13.31 -16.01 10.74
N LEU A 510 -12.66 -17.17 10.59
CA LEU A 510 -13.27 -18.41 10.11
C LEU A 510 -14.25 -18.99 11.14
N VAL A 511 -15.44 -19.35 10.66
CA VAL A 511 -16.51 -19.99 11.45
C VAL A 511 -17.06 -21.16 10.65
N LEU A 512 -17.40 -22.25 11.34
CA LEU A 512 -18.20 -23.34 10.77
C LEU A 512 -19.64 -23.25 11.27
N ARG A 513 -20.60 -23.23 10.35
CA ARG A 513 -22.02 -23.37 10.66
C ARG A 513 -22.42 -24.83 10.49
N THR A 514 -23.01 -25.42 11.52
CA THR A 514 -23.45 -26.82 11.50
C THR A 514 -24.95 -26.90 11.75
N TRP A 515 -25.64 -27.70 10.95
CA TRP A 515 -27.04 -28.07 11.13
C TRP A 515 -27.18 -29.58 11.14
N THR A 516 -28.11 -30.07 11.97
CA THR A 516 -28.41 -31.50 12.08
C THR A 516 -29.91 -31.68 12.13
N ARG A 517 -30.46 -32.47 11.21
CA ARG A 517 -31.91 -32.70 11.10
C ARG A 517 -32.14 -34.19 10.88
N GLU A 518 -32.97 -34.84 11.68
CA GLU A 518 -33.37 -36.23 11.41
C GLU A 518 -34.11 -36.34 10.07
N ARG A 519 -35.06 -35.41 9.85
CA ARG A 519 -35.80 -35.21 8.60
C ARG A 519 -35.81 -33.72 8.24
N HIS A 520 -35.69 -33.41 6.96
CA HIS A 520 -35.61 -32.03 6.47
C HIS A 520 -36.36 -31.86 5.15
N ALA A 521 -37.06 -30.75 4.97
CA ALA A 521 -37.65 -30.38 3.69
C ALA A 521 -36.90 -29.15 3.15
N GLU A 522 -36.13 -29.36 2.07
CA GLU A 522 -35.34 -28.29 1.44
C GLU A 522 -36.19 -27.54 0.42
N ALA A 523 -36.36 -26.24 0.60
CA ALA A 523 -37.01 -25.36 -0.36
C ALA A 523 -36.04 -25.00 -1.50
N THR A 524 -36.20 -25.66 -2.65
CA THR A 524 -35.38 -25.44 -3.84
C THR A 524 -35.80 -24.16 -4.58
N GLU A 525 -37.10 -23.97 -4.77
CA GLU A 525 -37.70 -22.80 -5.42
C GLU A 525 -38.86 -22.24 -4.61
N VAL A 526 -38.90 -20.90 -4.50
CA VAL A 526 -40.00 -20.16 -3.91
C VAL A 526 -40.23 -18.93 -4.76
N TRP A 527 -41.46 -18.70 -5.20
CA TRP A 527 -41.83 -17.47 -5.90
C TRP A 527 -43.27 -17.09 -5.58
N VAL A 528 -43.59 -15.82 -5.83
CA VAL A 528 -44.92 -15.27 -5.59
C VAL A 528 -45.40 -14.68 -6.90
N GLY A 529 -46.58 -15.10 -7.36
CA GLY A 529 -47.21 -14.64 -8.60
C GLY A 529 -48.72 -14.84 -8.54
N ASP A 530 -49.48 -13.92 -9.14
CA ASP A 530 -50.94 -13.99 -9.24
C ASP A 530 -51.67 -14.23 -7.89
N GLY A 531 -51.13 -13.67 -6.80
CA GLY A 531 -51.68 -13.86 -5.45
C GLY A 531 -51.41 -15.24 -4.84
N ILE A 532 -50.54 -16.05 -5.44
CA ILE A 532 -50.19 -17.41 -4.98
C ILE A 532 -48.70 -17.46 -4.61
N ILE A 533 -48.39 -18.11 -3.49
CA ILE A 533 -47.04 -18.48 -3.09
C ILE A 533 -46.78 -19.90 -3.59
N HIS A 534 -45.88 -20.02 -4.56
CA HIS A 534 -45.46 -21.31 -5.08
C HIS A 534 -44.19 -21.78 -4.37
N LEU A 535 -44.19 -23.05 -3.98
CA LEU A 535 -43.10 -23.69 -3.27
C LEU A 535 -42.73 -24.99 -3.98
N ARG A 536 -41.45 -25.23 -4.21
CA ARG A 536 -40.93 -26.55 -4.61
C ARG A 536 -39.77 -26.94 -3.72
N GLY A 537 -39.61 -28.24 -3.54
CA GLY A 537 -38.53 -28.74 -2.70
C GLY A 537 -38.38 -30.25 -2.72
N VAL A 538 -37.41 -30.69 -1.94
CA VAL A 538 -37.03 -32.10 -1.82
C VAL A 538 -36.98 -32.49 -0.34
N LEU A 539 -37.50 -33.67 -0.04
CA LEU A 539 -37.50 -34.27 1.28
C LEU A 539 -36.19 -35.06 1.50
N TYR A 540 -35.56 -34.85 2.65
CA TYR A 540 -34.32 -35.53 3.05
C TYR A 540 -34.55 -36.28 4.37
N GLY A 541 -34.02 -37.51 4.45
CA GLY A 541 -34.19 -38.41 5.60
C GLY A 541 -35.51 -39.17 5.64
N CYS A 542 -36.40 -38.94 4.66
CA CYS A 542 -37.65 -39.67 4.44
C CYS A 542 -38.16 -39.45 3.00
N ASP A 543 -39.15 -40.23 2.58
CA ASP A 543 -39.87 -40.08 1.31
C ASP A 543 -41.40 -40.12 1.55
N PHE A 544 -42.17 -39.80 0.51
CA PHE A 544 -43.63 -39.84 0.54
C PHE A 544 -44.19 -41.24 0.28
N GLY A 545 -43.41 -42.17 -0.27
CA GLY A 545 -43.91 -43.43 -0.82
C GLY A 545 -45.00 -43.18 -1.88
N ASP A 546 -46.15 -43.84 -1.75
CA ASP A 546 -47.33 -43.64 -2.59
C ASP A 546 -48.28 -42.54 -2.09
N ALA A 547 -47.95 -41.86 -0.98
CA ALA A 547 -48.82 -40.86 -0.38
C ALA A 547 -48.65 -39.48 -1.03
N GLU A 548 -49.73 -38.69 -1.07
CA GLU A 548 -49.67 -37.29 -1.48
C GLU A 548 -48.87 -36.43 -0.48
N PRO A 549 -48.03 -35.48 -0.95
CA PRO A 549 -47.34 -34.56 -0.07
C PRO A 549 -48.33 -33.56 0.53
N LEU A 550 -48.21 -33.31 1.82
CA LEU A 550 -49.05 -32.35 2.55
C LEU A 550 -48.18 -31.25 3.17
N LEU A 551 -48.56 -30.00 2.97
CA LEU A 551 -47.98 -28.83 3.63
C LEU A 551 -48.79 -28.50 4.88
N LEU A 552 -48.18 -28.65 6.04
CA LEU A 552 -48.72 -28.22 7.33
C LEU A 552 -48.29 -26.80 7.63
N MET A 553 -49.26 -25.97 7.96
CA MET A 553 -49.04 -24.59 8.35
C MET A 553 -49.53 -24.39 9.78
N ARG A 554 -48.66 -23.91 10.67
CA ARG A 554 -49.04 -23.61 12.07
C ARG A 554 -48.74 -22.17 12.42
N ARG A 555 -49.69 -21.52 13.08
CA ARG A 555 -49.52 -20.17 13.60
C ARG A 555 -48.59 -20.17 14.82
N ARG A 556 -47.63 -19.24 14.85
CA ARG A 556 -46.70 -19.08 15.98
C ARG A 556 -47.40 -18.42 17.17
N GLY A 557 -47.32 -19.04 18.34
CA GLY A 557 -47.76 -18.45 19.62
C GLY A 557 -49.26 -18.48 19.90
N GLY A 558 -50.08 -19.12 19.06
CA GLY A 558 -51.51 -19.36 19.32
C GLY A 558 -51.80 -20.82 19.67
N GLU A 559 -52.83 -21.08 20.46
CA GLU A 559 -53.29 -22.45 20.70
C GLU A 559 -53.92 -23.02 19.40
N GLY A 560 -53.35 -24.12 18.89
CA GLY A 560 -54.06 -25.08 18.03
C GLY A 560 -54.38 -24.73 16.58
N HIS A 561 -54.24 -23.47 16.11
CA HIS A 561 -54.55 -23.13 14.71
C HIS A 561 -53.52 -23.71 13.73
N GLN A 562 -53.95 -24.74 13.00
CA GLN A 562 -53.19 -25.40 11.95
C GLN A 562 -54.10 -25.81 10.79
N PHE A 563 -53.55 -25.78 9.58
CA PHE A 563 -54.23 -26.31 8.40
C PHE A 563 -53.26 -27.02 7.46
N TRP A 564 -53.84 -27.84 6.59
CA TRP A 564 -53.12 -28.67 5.65
C TRP A 564 -53.49 -28.29 4.23
N LEU A 565 -52.49 -28.23 3.36
CA LEU A 565 -52.66 -28.02 1.93
C LEU A 565 -52.07 -29.22 1.18
N SER A 566 -52.85 -29.85 0.30
CA SER A 566 -52.35 -30.91 -0.57
C SER A 566 -51.42 -30.33 -1.64
N GLY A 567 -50.34 -31.04 -1.91
CA GLY A 567 -49.38 -30.70 -2.96
C GLY A 567 -49.31 -31.75 -4.06
N ASN A 568 -48.46 -31.49 -5.04
CA ASN A 568 -48.12 -32.44 -6.09
C ASN A 568 -46.70 -32.94 -5.89
N SER A 569 -46.42 -34.15 -6.37
CA SER A 569 -45.10 -34.76 -6.34
C SER A 569 -44.67 -35.17 -7.75
N SER A 570 -43.40 -34.95 -8.09
CA SER A 570 -42.77 -35.40 -9.34
C SER A 570 -41.87 -36.63 -9.17
N GLY A 571 -41.72 -37.12 -7.94
CA GLY A 571 -40.82 -38.22 -7.57
C GLY A 571 -40.92 -38.52 -6.07
N ALA A 572 -40.39 -39.66 -5.61
CA ALA A 572 -40.65 -40.18 -4.26
C ALA A 572 -40.37 -39.19 -3.10
N ALA A 573 -39.48 -38.21 -3.28
CA ALA A 573 -39.15 -37.19 -2.28
C ALA A 573 -39.41 -35.74 -2.75
N ASP A 574 -39.87 -35.53 -3.98
CA ASP A 574 -40.12 -34.19 -4.52
C ASP A 574 -41.51 -33.71 -4.10
N PHE A 575 -41.63 -32.43 -3.80
CA PHE A 575 -42.92 -31.81 -3.53
C PHE A 575 -43.05 -30.44 -4.20
N SER A 576 -44.29 -30.08 -4.49
CA SER A 576 -44.68 -28.75 -4.93
C SER A 576 -46.01 -28.35 -4.32
N PHE A 577 -46.11 -27.10 -3.88
CA PHE A 577 -47.31 -26.51 -3.29
C PHE A 577 -47.62 -25.19 -3.96
N ALA A 578 -48.90 -24.90 -4.13
CA ALA A 578 -49.42 -23.61 -4.56
C ALA A 578 -50.35 -23.10 -3.46
N LEU A 579 -49.87 -22.16 -2.67
CA LEU A 579 -50.56 -21.61 -1.50
C LEU A 579 -51.20 -20.28 -1.89
N PRO A 580 -52.54 -20.20 -2.05
CA PRO A 580 -53.20 -18.93 -2.28
C PRO A 580 -52.99 -18.00 -1.08
N ALA A 581 -52.62 -16.74 -1.34
CA ALA A 581 -52.46 -15.76 -0.27
C ALA A 581 -53.79 -15.43 0.42
N SER A 582 -54.91 -15.53 -0.31
CA SER A 582 -56.28 -15.40 0.23
C SER A 582 -56.53 -16.35 1.39
N ASP A 583 -56.14 -17.62 1.24
CA ASP A 583 -56.37 -18.66 2.25
C ASP A 583 -55.66 -18.33 3.57
N LEU A 584 -54.52 -17.65 3.50
CA LEU A 584 -53.79 -17.17 4.69
C LEU A 584 -54.34 -15.85 5.24
N ALA A 585 -54.80 -14.97 4.36
CA ALA A 585 -55.38 -13.69 4.74
C ALA A 585 -56.70 -13.86 5.48
N GLU A 586 -57.54 -14.82 5.08
CA GLU A 586 -58.79 -15.17 5.78
C GLU A 586 -58.58 -15.68 7.21
N GLN A 587 -57.39 -16.22 7.50
CA GLN A 587 -57.04 -16.72 8.83
C GLN A 587 -56.48 -15.63 9.76
N LEU A 588 -56.33 -14.40 9.26
CA LEU A 588 -55.79 -13.28 10.03
C LEU A 588 -56.83 -12.81 11.06
N ILE A 589 -56.53 -12.98 12.34
CA ILE A 589 -57.39 -12.53 13.46
C ILE A 589 -56.84 -11.24 14.09
N GLY A 590 -55.51 -11.12 14.16
CA GLY A 590 -54.82 -9.92 14.67
C GLY A 590 -54.24 -9.05 13.55
N ARG A 591 -53.44 -8.05 13.91
CA ARG A 591 -52.80 -7.17 12.90
C ARG A 591 -51.57 -7.78 12.22
N HIS A 592 -50.96 -8.78 12.85
CA HIS A 592 -49.71 -9.38 12.38
C HIS A 592 -49.52 -10.79 12.96
N GLU A 593 -49.30 -11.76 12.08
CA GLU A 593 -49.17 -13.18 12.42
C GLU A 593 -48.04 -13.83 11.64
N LEU A 594 -47.42 -14.85 12.25
CA LEU A 594 -46.34 -15.63 11.64
C LEU A 594 -46.76 -17.08 11.54
N TRP A 595 -46.62 -17.64 10.34
CA TRP A 595 -46.97 -19.01 10.00
C TRP A 595 -45.72 -19.80 9.68
N ASP A 596 -45.58 -20.91 10.36
CA ASP A 596 -44.47 -21.83 10.26
C ASP A 596 -44.89 -22.98 9.33
N LEU A 597 -44.00 -23.40 8.42
CA LEU A 597 -44.28 -24.40 7.39
C LEU A 597 -43.57 -25.75 7.64
N TRP A 598 -44.29 -26.85 7.46
CA TRP A 598 -43.74 -28.21 7.51
C TRP A 598 -44.31 -29.06 6.37
N VAL A 599 -43.55 -30.05 5.92
CA VAL A 599 -43.96 -30.98 4.86
C VAL A 599 -44.05 -32.39 5.43
N GLY A 600 -45.11 -33.10 5.10
CA GLY A 600 -45.31 -34.49 5.53
C GLY A 600 -46.27 -35.21 4.61
N ARG A 601 -46.90 -36.27 5.13
CA ARG A 601 -47.89 -37.10 4.43
C ARG A 601 -49.05 -37.43 5.34
N ARG A 602 -50.16 -37.86 4.75
CA ARG A 602 -51.39 -38.18 5.49
C ARG A 602 -51.15 -39.31 6.48
N TYR A 603 -51.62 -39.14 7.72
CA TYR A 603 -51.46 -40.08 8.85
C TYR A 603 -50.03 -40.32 9.34
N ASP A 604 -49.03 -39.57 8.87
CA ASP A 604 -47.70 -39.55 9.49
C ASP A 604 -47.70 -38.53 10.64
N PRO A 605 -47.50 -38.95 11.90
CA PRO A 605 -47.45 -38.02 13.03
C PRO A 605 -46.22 -37.12 12.99
N VAL A 606 -45.24 -37.39 12.11
CA VAL A 606 -43.94 -36.70 12.06
C VAL A 606 -43.78 -35.94 10.73
N VAL A 607 -43.73 -34.62 10.82
CA VAL A 607 -43.52 -33.71 9.68
C VAL A 607 -42.09 -33.16 9.64
N ALA A 608 -41.54 -32.93 8.44
CA ALA A 608 -40.24 -32.31 8.24
C ALA A 608 -40.37 -30.78 8.18
N ARG A 609 -39.47 -30.06 8.86
CA ARG A 609 -39.47 -28.60 8.84
C ARG A 609 -39.02 -28.08 7.47
N LEU A 610 -39.77 -27.15 6.87
CA LEU A 610 -39.40 -26.53 5.60
C LEU A 610 -38.36 -25.42 5.83
N GLY A 611 -37.28 -25.44 5.06
CA GLY A 611 -36.24 -24.41 5.11
C GLY A 611 -35.24 -24.54 3.98
N ARG A 612 -34.16 -23.75 4.04
CA ARG A 612 -33.09 -23.76 3.02
C ARG A 612 -31.74 -23.84 3.71
N PHE A 613 -31.16 -25.03 3.71
CA PHE A 613 -29.91 -25.37 4.39
C PHE A 613 -28.85 -25.88 3.41
N LEU A 614 -29.25 -26.38 2.23
CA LEU A 614 -28.36 -26.92 1.20
C LEU A 614 -27.94 -25.82 0.21
N THR A 615 -27.42 -24.72 0.76
CA THR A 615 -26.89 -23.58 0.02
C THR A 615 -25.59 -23.11 0.65
N ASP A 616 -24.72 -22.51 -0.16
CA ASP A 616 -23.51 -21.81 0.27
C ASP A 616 -23.79 -20.47 0.99
N VAL A 617 -25.06 -20.13 1.18
CA VAL A 617 -25.51 -18.94 1.91
C VAL A 617 -25.78 -19.27 3.39
N VAL A 618 -24.94 -18.73 4.28
CA VAL A 618 -25.03 -18.97 5.74
C VAL A 618 -26.29 -18.35 6.36
N ASP A 619 -26.63 -17.12 5.96
CA ASP A 619 -27.72 -16.31 6.54
C ASP A 619 -28.76 -15.96 5.46
N VAL A 620 -29.56 -16.96 5.07
CA VAL A 620 -30.53 -16.85 3.96
C VAL A 620 -31.59 -15.76 4.13
N LYS A 621 -31.92 -15.37 5.37
CA LYS A 621 -32.95 -14.36 5.69
C LYS A 621 -32.73 -13.01 5.01
N GLY A 622 -31.47 -12.57 4.90
CA GLY A 622 -31.12 -11.28 4.30
C GLY A 622 -30.88 -11.36 2.79
N VAL A 623 -30.74 -12.57 2.24
CA VAL A 623 -30.35 -12.80 0.85
C VAL A 623 -31.56 -13.16 0.00
N PHE A 624 -32.43 -14.04 0.50
CA PHE A 624 -33.64 -14.46 -0.21
C PHE A 624 -34.81 -13.59 0.25
N ALA A 625 -35.15 -12.60 -0.56
CA ALA A 625 -36.28 -11.71 -0.35
C ALA A 625 -37.37 -11.98 -1.39
N TYR A 626 -38.62 -12.03 -0.93
CA TYR A 626 -39.79 -12.26 -1.77
C TYR A 626 -40.73 -11.03 -1.71
N PRO A 627 -41.46 -10.74 -2.80
CA PRO A 627 -42.45 -9.67 -2.80
C PRO A 627 -43.64 -10.04 -1.91
N ASN A 628 -44.43 -9.04 -1.54
CA ASN A 628 -45.69 -9.27 -0.84
C ASN A 628 -46.74 -9.71 -1.87
N ALA A 629 -47.50 -10.76 -1.57
CA ALA A 629 -48.82 -10.94 -2.16
C ALA A 629 -49.80 -10.02 -1.42
N VAL A 630 -50.51 -9.18 -2.16
CA VAL A 630 -51.51 -8.25 -1.60
C VAL A 630 -52.88 -8.87 -1.82
N VAL A 631 -53.60 -9.09 -0.73
CA VAL A 631 -54.99 -9.57 -0.75
C VAL A 631 -55.89 -8.40 -0.39
N PRO A 632 -56.70 -7.89 -1.32
CA PRO A 632 -57.68 -6.84 -1.03
C PRO A 632 -58.66 -7.32 0.03
N ALA A 633 -58.96 -6.46 1.01
CA ALA A 633 -60.02 -6.70 1.98
C ALA A 633 -61.29 -5.95 1.54
N ASP A 634 -62.47 -6.57 1.69
CA ASP A 634 -63.75 -5.91 1.37
C ASP A 634 -64.06 -4.77 2.36
N ASP A 635 -63.70 -4.94 3.63
CA ASP A 635 -63.81 -3.94 4.70
C ASP A 635 -62.51 -3.94 5.55
N GLY A 636 -61.72 -2.85 5.49
CA GLY A 636 -60.48 -2.70 6.26
C GLY A 636 -59.21 -2.57 5.40
N PRO A 637 -58.00 -2.60 6.01
CA PRO A 637 -56.75 -2.52 5.28
C PRO A 637 -56.47 -3.81 4.48
N ASP A 638 -55.88 -3.68 3.28
CA ASP A 638 -55.37 -4.84 2.51
C ASP A 638 -54.48 -5.73 3.39
N VAL A 639 -54.51 -7.04 3.16
CA VAL A 639 -53.62 -7.98 3.86
C VAL A 639 -52.38 -8.26 3.00
N LEU A 640 -51.22 -8.16 3.62
CA LEU A 640 -49.93 -8.52 3.04
C LEU A 640 -49.52 -9.91 3.49
N VAL A 641 -49.33 -10.81 2.53
CA VAL A 641 -48.82 -12.16 2.75
C VAL A 641 -47.42 -12.27 2.13
N LYS A 642 -46.42 -12.59 2.95
CA LYS A 642 -45.01 -12.57 2.53
C LYS A 642 -44.25 -13.80 3.02
N PRO A 643 -43.76 -14.68 2.13
CA PRO A 643 -42.81 -15.72 2.52
C PRO A 643 -41.47 -15.07 2.91
N TYR A 644 -40.82 -15.61 3.95
CA TYR A 644 -39.53 -15.15 4.42
C TYR A 644 -38.80 -16.26 5.17
N TYR A 645 -37.47 -16.23 5.17
CA TYR A 645 -36.69 -17.12 6.01
C TYR A 645 -36.44 -16.55 7.41
N THR A 646 -36.49 -17.41 8.43
CA THR A 646 -36.13 -17.09 9.81
C THR A 646 -34.60 -16.93 9.96
N ALA A 647 -34.15 -16.51 11.15
CA ALA A 647 -32.72 -16.54 11.48
C ALA A 647 -32.15 -17.97 11.59
N GLY A 648 -33.00 -18.98 11.71
CA GLY A 648 -32.64 -20.40 11.74
C GLY A 648 -32.64 -21.06 10.37
N THR A 649 -32.86 -20.28 9.29
CA THR A 649 -32.96 -20.71 7.88
C THR A 649 -34.20 -21.56 7.56
N GLU A 650 -35.20 -21.56 8.44
CA GLU A 650 -36.53 -22.12 8.16
C GLU A 650 -37.38 -21.16 7.32
N LEU A 651 -38.24 -21.70 6.46
CA LEU A 651 -39.19 -20.91 5.69
C LEU A 651 -40.49 -20.73 6.48
N SER A 652 -40.93 -19.48 6.57
CA SER A 652 -42.17 -19.07 7.23
C SER A 652 -42.92 -18.08 6.35
N VAL A 653 -44.19 -17.85 6.64
CA VAL A 653 -45.01 -16.81 6.00
C VAL A 653 -45.40 -15.78 7.03
N ARG A 654 -45.28 -14.50 6.69
CA ARG A 654 -45.79 -13.38 7.47
C ARG A 654 -47.12 -12.94 6.86
N VAL A 655 -48.13 -12.78 7.70
CA VAL A 655 -49.44 -12.23 7.33
C VAL A 655 -49.65 -10.99 8.17
N SER A 656 -49.91 -9.85 7.55
CA SER A 656 -50.10 -8.59 8.29
C SER A 656 -50.99 -7.63 7.54
N GLU A 657 -51.71 -6.78 8.26
CA GLU A 657 -52.38 -5.62 7.67
C GLU A 657 -51.34 -4.71 6.98
N LYS A 658 -51.69 -4.19 5.80
CA LYS A 658 -50.94 -3.14 5.13
C LYS A 658 -51.12 -1.86 5.95
N ALA A 659 -50.05 -1.40 6.58
CA ALA A 659 -50.04 -0.10 7.25
C ALA A 659 -50.36 1.00 6.21
N GLU A 660 -51.24 1.93 6.57
CA GLU A 660 -51.60 3.10 5.74
C GLU A 660 -50.40 3.96 5.35
#